data_AF-A0A1M6CPY4-F1
#
_entry.id   AF-A0A1M6CPY4-F1
#
_cell.length_a   1.000
_cell.length_b   1.000
_cell.length_c   1.000
_cell.angle_alpha   90.00
_cell.angle_beta   90.00
_cell.angle_gamma   90.00
#
_symmetry.space_group_name_H-M   'P 1'
#
loop_
_entity.id
_entity.type
_entity.pdbx_description
1 polymer ?
#
loop_
_entity_poly.entity_id
_entity_poly.type
_entity_poly.pdbx_seq_one_letter_code
_entity_poly.pdbx_strand_id
1 'polypeptide(L)'
;MKKIDEIYQTLLLLEERNPAGVFAFELGEVLKMDRANISRHLNELYKQNKLDRVEGRPVRYRSSASQAKTYIEKNPGKENSLDRMVGAAYSLQVSVQQAKAAVLYPPRGLHTLLLGETGVGKSMFAELMYKFALETNMIKPNAPFIRFNCADYADNPQLIVTQIFGVKKGAYTGADRDREGLLKQAEAKIYALKNKGMKEGEINQILNIDIDSHFERYIGNLPHKYRKDEIIKVVDKKIVDIVEEILTIAQKRLNKEYDEKIFFGLALHLHSSIERIRNRSKIYHPNLNFIRSNYVEEFLTAMEAAKWIDQIFQIETPLDEIGYLTMFLASDPYNLEGKEEGKVGLLLIMHGNSTASSMAQVANTLVGVDHAAALDMPLSMKPEVMYELAKESVIRLNEGKGVLLLVDMGSLTNFGEMIYEDTGIITKTIEAVSTPIAIDACRKAVMGRSLLEIYKSFKDSGAHGNTEYIKSNIKKKNIIITACFTGEGASEKLKQIIEEKLHIGDNLRIIPLNILNRKAFVQSIEGYRKEHNVLAIAGTIELHIDDIPFVSAGEILTGNGLKTLQDIIEGEEQYINMGKSIGEYLHGIDGERIIQETRQAAETIARSLQVQISNEVRIGIILHMIFLVDKLSSGGKETDFQELAIYREQFSRELLLVKESIKSLEASFGIDIGENELAYLCKMFLANHNK
;
A
#
# COMPACT_ATOMS: atom_id res chain seq x y z
N MET A 1 3.08 7.38 40.78
CA MET A 1 4.26 6.55 40.46
C MET A 1 4.41 5.47 41.52
N LYS A 2 4.67 4.20 41.15
CA LYS A 2 4.96 3.18 42.17
C LYS A 2 6.32 3.51 42.79
N LYS A 3 6.47 3.39 44.11
CA LYS A 3 7.72 3.71 44.84
C LYS A 3 8.97 3.00 44.28
N ILE A 4 8.79 1.84 43.66
CA ILE A 4 9.87 1.09 43.00
C ILE A 4 10.41 1.80 41.75
N ASP A 5 9.56 2.51 41.01
CA ASP A 5 9.95 3.23 39.79
C ASP A 5 10.70 4.52 40.15
N GLU A 6 10.32 5.18 41.24
CA GLU A 6 11.01 6.36 41.79
C GLU A 6 12.43 6.00 42.28
N ILE A 7 12.57 4.86 42.95
CA ILE A 7 13.87 4.31 43.36
C ILE A 7 14.73 3.98 42.13
N TYR A 8 14.14 3.42 41.08
CA TYR A 8 14.86 3.09 39.84
C TYR A 8 15.35 4.35 39.11
N GLN A 9 14.50 5.36 38.94
CA GLN A 9 14.88 6.61 38.28
C GLN A 9 15.95 7.38 39.07
N THR A 10 15.83 7.40 40.40
CA THR A 10 16.85 8.05 41.26
C THR A 10 18.17 7.30 41.23
N LEU A 11 18.15 5.97 41.11
CA LEU A 11 19.36 5.18 40.89
C LEU A 11 20.01 5.53 39.56
N LEU A 12 19.26 5.66 38.47
CA LEU A 12 19.79 6.05 37.17
C LEU A 12 20.47 7.43 37.22
N LEU A 13 19.85 8.40 37.89
CA LEU A 13 20.42 9.74 38.06
C LEU A 13 21.71 9.76 38.90
N LEU A 14 21.78 8.93 39.96
CA LEU A 14 22.99 8.82 40.79
C LEU A 14 24.08 8.00 40.08
N GLU A 15 23.71 7.03 39.25
CA GLU A 15 24.62 6.23 38.44
C GLU A 15 25.34 7.07 37.38
N GLU A 16 24.69 8.10 36.81
CA GLU A 16 25.35 9.07 35.91
C GLU A 16 26.53 9.79 36.57
N ARG A 17 26.45 10.02 37.89
CA ARG A 17 27.51 10.68 38.66
C ARG A 17 28.55 9.71 39.20
N ASN A 18 28.18 8.44 39.40
CA ASN A 18 29.07 7.40 39.90
C ASN A 18 28.91 6.09 39.11
N PRO A 19 29.70 5.90 38.03
CA PRO A 19 29.64 4.72 37.18
C PRO A 19 30.01 3.40 37.88
N ALA A 20 30.59 3.47 39.09
CA ALA A 20 30.94 2.29 39.88
C ALA A 20 29.72 1.64 40.58
N GLY A 21 28.54 2.23 40.43
CA GLY A 21 27.27 1.77 41.01
C GLY A 21 26.90 2.52 42.28
N VAL A 22 25.61 2.48 42.62
CA VAL A 22 24.99 3.28 43.69
C VAL A 22 24.69 2.41 44.91
N PHE A 23 24.96 2.91 46.10
CA PHE A 23 24.62 2.23 47.34
C PHE A 23 23.18 2.52 47.78
N ALA A 24 22.56 1.55 48.47
CA ALA A 24 21.21 1.71 48.98
C ALA A 24 21.05 2.84 50.02
N PHE A 25 22.12 3.24 50.72
CA PHE A 25 22.04 4.35 51.67
C PHE A 25 22.05 5.72 50.97
N GLU A 26 22.79 5.86 49.86
CA GLU A 26 22.82 7.10 49.06
C GLU A 26 21.42 7.40 48.49
N LEU A 27 20.73 6.36 48.02
CA LEU A 27 19.33 6.44 47.61
C LEU A 27 18.41 6.80 48.79
N GLY A 28 18.73 6.33 50.01
CA GLY A 28 17.96 6.61 51.22
C GLY A 28 18.03 8.06 51.65
N GLU A 29 19.19 8.68 51.52
CA GLU A 29 19.38 10.10 51.81
C GLU A 29 18.61 10.98 50.81
N VAL A 30 18.66 10.65 49.52
CA VAL A 30 17.99 11.43 48.47
C VAL A 30 16.47 11.27 48.55
N LEU A 31 15.98 10.05 48.76
CA LEU A 31 14.55 9.75 48.78
C LEU A 31 13.92 9.90 50.17
N LYS A 32 14.72 10.26 51.20
CA LYS A 32 14.31 10.31 52.61
C LYS A 32 13.59 9.02 53.04
N MET A 33 14.11 7.88 52.61
CA MET A 33 13.55 6.55 52.87
C MET A 33 14.53 5.67 53.64
N ASP A 34 13.98 4.82 54.51
CA ASP A 34 14.80 3.87 55.25
C ASP A 34 15.53 2.89 54.32
N ARG A 35 16.80 2.62 54.65
CA ARG A 35 17.71 1.78 53.85
C ARG A 35 17.16 0.37 53.62
N ALA A 36 16.42 -0.20 54.58
CA ALA A 36 15.85 -1.54 54.44
C ALA A 36 14.77 -1.58 53.36
N ASN A 37 13.93 -0.54 53.28
CA ASN A 37 12.89 -0.42 52.26
C ASN A 37 13.48 -0.25 50.86
N ILE A 38 14.53 0.55 50.73
CA ILE A 38 15.24 0.73 49.45
C ILE A 38 15.91 -0.58 49.03
N SER A 39 16.61 -1.24 49.94
CA SER A 39 17.27 -2.52 49.64
C SER A 39 16.25 -3.59 49.20
N ARG A 40 15.04 -3.59 49.76
CA ARG A 40 13.95 -4.48 49.32
C ARG A 40 13.56 -4.21 47.86
N HIS A 41 13.32 -2.96 47.51
CA HIS A 41 12.92 -2.57 46.15
C HIS A 41 14.06 -2.75 45.12
N LEU A 42 15.31 -2.47 45.48
CA LEU A 42 16.47 -2.74 44.64
C LEU A 42 16.67 -4.25 44.40
N ASN A 43 16.41 -5.07 45.41
CA ASN A 43 16.46 -6.52 45.26
C ASN A 43 15.33 -7.06 44.37
N GLU A 44 14.17 -6.42 44.38
CA GLU A 44 13.04 -6.73 43.49
C GLU A 44 13.34 -6.32 42.04
N LEU A 45 13.90 -5.13 41.82
CA LEU A 45 14.37 -4.68 40.51
C LEU A 45 15.49 -5.56 39.95
N TYR A 46 16.39 -6.05 40.81
CA TYR A 46 17.41 -7.04 40.44
C TYR A 46 16.79 -8.37 39.98
N LYS A 47 15.77 -8.88 40.70
CA LYS A 47 15.04 -10.10 40.27
C LYS A 47 14.31 -9.92 38.94
N GLN A 48 13.92 -8.70 38.60
CA GLN A 48 13.30 -8.34 37.33
C GLN A 48 14.33 -8.08 36.20
N ASN A 49 15.62 -8.35 36.43
CA ASN A 49 16.72 -8.09 35.49
C ASN A 49 16.84 -6.63 35.02
N LYS A 50 16.37 -5.67 35.84
CA LYS A 50 16.54 -4.24 35.56
C LYS A 50 17.83 -3.67 36.15
N LEU A 51 18.37 -4.32 37.19
CA LEU A 51 19.59 -3.93 37.88
C LEU A 51 20.55 -5.12 37.97
N ASP A 52 21.85 -4.85 38.04
CA ASP A 52 22.87 -5.80 38.49
C ASP A 52 23.37 -5.43 39.90
N ARG A 53 23.91 -6.42 40.62
CA ARG A 53 24.64 -6.21 41.87
C ARG A 53 26.13 -6.32 41.65
N VAL A 54 26.88 -5.36 42.17
CA VAL A 54 28.33 -5.42 42.24
C VAL A 54 28.73 -5.95 43.61
N GLU A 55 29.53 -7.02 43.63
CA GLU A 55 29.94 -7.68 44.87
C GLU A 55 30.78 -6.74 45.76
N GLY A 56 30.41 -6.65 47.04
CA GLY A 56 31.05 -5.75 48.02
C GLY A 56 30.21 -5.63 49.30
N ARG A 57 30.82 -5.14 50.39
CA ARG A 57 30.14 -4.83 51.65
C ARG A 57 30.40 -3.37 52.03
N PRO A 58 29.43 -2.46 51.88
CA PRO A 58 28.04 -2.67 51.43
C PRO A 58 27.90 -2.95 49.91
N VAL A 59 26.76 -3.52 49.48
CA VAL A 59 26.47 -3.90 48.08
C VAL A 59 26.10 -2.68 47.25
N ARG A 60 26.61 -2.59 46.01
CA ARG A 60 26.23 -1.56 45.02
C ARG A 60 25.29 -2.13 43.96
N TYR A 61 24.40 -1.27 43.46
CA TYR A 61 23.44 -1.59 42.42
C TYR A 61 23.69 -0.71 41.20
N ARG A 62 23.57 -1.27 40.01
CA ARG A 62 23.77 -0.57 38.72
C ARG A 62 22.67 -0.97 37.74
N SER A 63 22.32 -0.12 36.78
CA SER A 63 21.33 -0.51 35.75
C SER A 63 21.91 -1.57 34.81
N SER A 64 21.09 -2.53 34.40
CA SER A 64 21.55 -3.56 33.44
C SER A 64 21.84 -2.97 32.04
N ALA A 65 21.33 -1.77 31.75
CA ALA A 65 21.65 -0.99 30.55
C ALA A 65 23.06 -0.37 30.56
N SER A 66 23.62 -0.05 31.73
CA SER A 66 24.98 0.51 31.84
C SER A 66 26.08 -0.52 31.52
N GLN A 67 25.75 -1.82 31.53
CA GLN A 67 26.63 -2.88 31.03
C GLN A 67 26.92 -2.74 29.52
N ALA A 68 25.98 -2.24 28.71
CA ALA A 68 26.22 -1.99 27.29
C ALA A 68 27.17 -0.79 27.06
N LYS A 69 27.05 0.28 27.85
CA LYS A 69 28.01 1.40 27.84
C LYS A 69 29.39 0.99 28.37
N THR A 70 29.41 0.20 29.44
CA THR A 70 30.67 -0.26 30.07
C THR A 70 31.38 -1.33 29.23
N TYR A 71 30.67 -2.14 28.42
CA TYR A 71 31.31 -3.05 27.46
C TYR A 71 32.04 -2.29 26.34
N ILE A 72 31.49 -1.15 25.91
CA ILE A 72 32.11 -0.28 24.91
C ILE A 72 33.35 0.43 25.49
N GLU A 73 33.33 0.80 26.78
CA GLU A 73 34.45 1.51 27.42
C GLU A 73 35.51 0.60 28.08
N LYS A 74 35.19 -0.63 28.53
CA LYS A 74 36.14 -1.50 29.25
C LYS A 74 36.99 -2.43 28.40
N ASN A 75 36.82 -2.49 27.08
CA ASN A 75 37.66 -3.32 26.21
C ASN A 75 38.16 -2.57 24.95
N PRO A 76 39.01 -1.54 25.09
CA PRO A 76 39.59 -0.80 23.96
C PRO A 76 40.73 -1.60 23.26
N GLY A 77 40.54 -2.89 22.98
CA GLY A 77 41.64 -3.73 22.48
C GLY A 77 41.31 -5.12 21.94
N LYS A 78 40.04 -5.50 21.77
CA LYS A 78 39.70 -6.65 20.92
C LYS A 78 39.03 -6.15 19.66
N GLU A 79 39.80 -6.06 18.58
CA GLU A 79 39.26 -5.88 17.23
C GLU A 79 38.17 -6.93 16.98
N ASN A 80 36.93 -6.46 16.89
CA ASN A 80 35.80 -7.30 16.51
C ASN A 80 35.74 -7.42 14.98
N SER A 81 34.91 -8.33 14.48
CA SER A 81 34.85 -8.63 13.06
C SER A 81 34.59 -7.41 12.17
N LEU A 82 33.82 -6.40 12.63
CA LEU A 82 33.56 -5.17 11.89
C LEU A 82 34.75 -4.19 11.89
N ASP A 83 35.60 -4.22 12.92
CA ASP A 83 36.79 -3.35 13.01
C ASP A 83 37.93 -3.77 12.08
N ARG A 84 37.91 -5.03 11.61
CA ARG A 84 38.91 -5.57 10.67
C ARG A 84 38.68 -5.15 9.22
N MET A 85 37.60 -4.44 8.92
CA MET A 85 37.30 -4.00 7.57
C MET A 85 38.21 -2.83 7.17
N VAL A 86 38.78 -2.88 5.96
CA VAL A 86 39.55 -1.76 5.41
C VAL A 86 38.67 -0.51 5.36
N GLY A 87 39.08 0.54 6.07
CA GLY A 87 38.31 1.79 6.20
C GLY A 87 37.39 1.87 7.42
N ALA A 88 37.33 0.85 8.29
CA ALA A 88 36.49 0.84 9.51
C ALA A 88 36.83 1.98 10.49
N ALA A 89 38.10 2.38 10.56
CA ALA A 89 38.56 3.52 11.36
C ALA A 89 38.54 4.87 10.58
N TYR A 90 38.12 4.86 9.31
CA TYR A 90 38.18 5.99 8.40
C TYR A 90 36.86 6.16 7.63
N SER A 91 36.85 6.04 6.30
CA SER A 91 35.69 6.33 5.45
C SER A 91 34.43 5.49 5.75
N LEU A 92 34.57 4.33 6.38
CA LEU A 92 33.46 3.45 6.76
C LEU A 92 33.10 3.52 8.26
N GLN A 93 33.72 4.42 9.02
CA GLN A 93 33.53 4.53 10.47
C GLN A 93 32.05 4.69 10.86
N VAL A 94 31.32 5.58 10.16
CA VAL A 94 29.89 5.81 10.41
C VAL A 94 29.07 4.55 10.13
N SER A 95 29.28 3.92 8.98
CA SER A 95 28.57 2.69 8.60
C SER A 95 28.86 1.54 9.57
N VAL A 96 30.11 1.40 10.03
CA VAL A 96 30.50 0.38 11.02
C VAL A 96 29.86 0.66 12.39
N GLN A 97 29.79 1.92 12.83
CA GLN A 97 29.11 2.28 14.08
C GLN A 97 27.60 2.01 14.02
N GLN A 98 26.95 2.37 12.92
CA GLN A 98 25.53 2.07 12.68
C GLN A 98 25.27 0.57 12.67
N ALA A 99 26.14 -0.21 12.02
CA ALA A 99 26.05 -1.66 11.98
C ALA A 99 26.18 -2.29 13.37
N LYS A 100 27.14 -1.82 14.18
CA LYS A 100 27.29 -2.27 15.57
C LYS A 100 26.06 -1.93 16.42
N ALA A 101 25.54 -0.71 16.29
CA ALA A 101 24.34 -0.28 17.00
C ALA A 101 23.11 -1.11 16.59
N ALA A 102 22.94 -1.37 15.30
CA ALA A 102 21.85 -2.20 14.78
C ALA A 102 21.93 -3.64 15.29
N VAL A 103 23.12 -4.23 15.35
CA VAL A 103 23.32 -5.60 15.87
C VAL A 103 23.07 -5.69 17.38
N LEU A 104 23.53 -4.70 18.15
CA LEU A 104 23.43 -4.69 19.61
C LEU A 104 22.05 -4.28 20.15
N TYR A 105 21.14 -3.82 19.28
CA TYR A 105 19.84 -3.32 19.70
C TYR A 105 18.96 -4.44 20.32
N PRO A 106 18.53 -4.34 21.59
CA PRO A 106 17.75 -5.39 22.23
C PRO A 106 16.34 -5.55 21.61
N PRO A 107 15.71 -6.75 21.67
CA PRO A 107 16.24 -8.03 22.17
C PRO A 107 16.88 -8.92 21.08
N ARG A 108 16.87 -8.51 19.80
CA ARG A 108 17.27 -9.38 18.66
C ARG A 108 18.03 -8.65 17.52
N GLY A 109 18.53 -7.45 17.75
CA GLY A 109 19.05 -6.57 16.70
C GLY A 109 17.95 -5.98 15.81
N LEU A 110 18.29 -4.96 15.03
CA LEU A 110 17.38 -4.31 14.08
C LEU A 110 17.43 -4.96 12.69
N HIS A 111 16.28 -4.97 12.00
CA HIS A 111 16.25 -5.26 10.56
C HIS A 111 17.05 -4.19 9.81
N THR A 112 18.07 -4.61 9.07
CA THR A 112 19.04 -3.70 8.44
C THR A 112 19.00 -3.82 6.92
N LEU A 113 18.90 -2.70 6.22
CA LEU A 113 19.05 -2.60 4.77
C LEU A 113 20.42 -2.00 4.44
N LEU A 114 21.21 -2.70 3.62
CA LEU A 114 22.51 -2.21 3.14
C LEU A 114 22.40 -1.74 1.69
N LEU A 115 22.74 -0.48 1.44
CA LEU A 115 22.69 0.16 0.12
C LEU A 115 24.10 0.39 -0.43
N GLY A 116 24.23 0.40 -1.75
CA GLY A 116 25.49 0.64 -2.46
C GLY A 116 25.51 -0.05 -3.82
N GLU A 117 26.44 0.34 -4.69
CA GLU A 117 26.57 -0.21 -6.05
C GLU A 117 27.00 -1.69 -6.05
N THR A 118 26.85 -2.38 -7.18
CA THR A 118 27.30 -3.77 -7.32
C THR A 118 28.82 -3.85 -7.13
N GLY A 119 29.30 -4.80 -6.33
CA GLY A 119 30.73 -5.00 -6.08
C GLY A 119 31.34 -4.23 -4.91
N VAL A 120 30.63 -3.27 -4.29
CA VAL A 120 31.18 -2.45 -3.18
C VAL A 120 31.31 -3.18 -1.82
N GLY A 121 31.10 -4.50 -1.79
CA GLY A 121 31.30 -5.32 -0.58
C GLY A 121 30.11 -5.47 0.36
N LYS A 122 28.87 -5.14 -0.06
CA LYS A 122 27.65 -5.25 0.79
C LYS A 122 27.47 -6.63 1.45
N SER A 123 27.72 -7.71 0.72
CA SER A 123 27.60 -9.07 1.26
C SER A 123 28.67 -9.39 2.30
N MET A 124 29.90 -8.93 2.06
CA MET A 124 30.99 -9.03 3.03
C MET A 124 30.64 -8.24 4.30
N PHE A 125 30.08 -7.03 4.15
CA PHE A 125 29.65 -6.20 5.27
C PHE A 125 28.57 -6.90 6.13
N ALA A 126 27.58 -7.54 5.49
CA ALA A 126 26.56 -8.34 6.19
C ALA A 126 27.14 -9.55 6.94
N GLU A 127 28.13 -10.23 6.35
CA GLU A 127 28.84 -11.34 7.03
C GLU A 127 29.62 -10.85 8.27
N LEU A 128 30.24 -9.67 8.21
CA LEU A 128 30.91 -9.08 9.35
C LEU A 128 29.92 -8.67 10.45
N MET A 129 28.74 -8.15 10.09
CA MET A 129 27.65 -7.89 11.04
C MET A 129 27.20 -9.16 11.75
N TYR A 130 27.05 -10.26 11.02
CA TYR A 130 26.68 -11.56 11.60
C TYR A 130 27.77 -12.09 12.55
N LYS A 131 29.05 -12.03 12.16
CA LYS A 131 30.16 -12.42 13.04
C LYS A 131 30.21 -11.56 14.30
N PHE A 132 30.00 -10.25 14.15
CA PHE A 132 29.90 -9.35 15.30
C PHE A 132 28.73 -9.71 16.23
N ALA A 133 27.58 -10.14 15.67
CA ALA A 133 26.45 -10.61 16.46
C ALA A 133 26.76 -11.89 17.26
N LEU A 134 27.58 -12.80 16.72
CA LEU A 134 28.09 -13.97 17.45
C LEU A 134 29.07 -13.56 18.55
N GLU A 135 30.04 -12.70 18.24
CA GLU A 135 31.06 -12.22 19.18
C GLU A 135 30.44 -11.49 20.39
N THR A 136 29.31 -10.82 20.18
CA THR A 136 28.57 -10.07 21.21
C THR A 136 27.46 -10.88 21.88
N ASN A 137 27.32 -12.17 21.55
CA ASN A 137 26.28 -13.08 22.05
C ASN A 137 24.84 -12.60 21.82
N MET A 138 24.60 -11.71 20.84
CA MET A 138 23.25 -11.27 20.45
C MET A 138 22.48 -12.38 19.73
N ILE A 139 23.20 -13.29 19.08
CA ILE A 139 22.66 -14.51 18.50
C ILE A 139 23.42 -15.72 19.04
N LYS A 140 22.76 -16.89 19.05
CA LYS A 140 23.35 -18.12 19.57
C LYS A 140 24.56 -18.54 18.71
N PRO A 141 25.58 -19.20 19.28
CA PRO A 141 26.75 -19.69 18.54
C PRO A 141 26.41 -20.56 17.32
N ASN A 142 25.28 -21.27 17.38
CA ASN A 142 24.80 -22.17 16.32
C ASN A 142 23.71 -21.52 15.45
N ALA A 143 23.48 -20.20 15.56
CA ALA A 143 22.53 -19.51 14.70
C ALA A 143 23.01 -19.58 13.24
N PRO A 144 22.18 -19.93 12.26
CA PRO A 144 22.63 -20.00 10.87
C PRO A 144 22.74 -18.60 10.24
N PHE A 145 23.77 -18.37 9.43
CA PHE A 145 23.82 -17.25 8.48
C PHE A 145 23.42 -17.74 7.10
N ILE A 146 22.28 -17.26 6.60
CA ILE A 146 21.71 -17.68 5.33
C ILE A 146 21.80 -16.50 4.37
N ARG A 147 22.62 -16.65 3.32
CA ARG A 147 22.70 -15.66 2.23
C ARG A 147 21.73 -16.06 1.13
N PHE A 148 20.76 -15.19 0.87
CA PHE A 148 19.79 -15.35 -0.20
C PHE A 148 20.03 -14.26 -1.26
N ASN A 149 20.63 -14.64 -2.38
CA ASN A 149 20.92 -13.71 -3.47
C ASN A 149 19.76 -13.67 -4.46
N CYS A 150 18.94 -12.63 -4.39
CA CYS A 150 17.76 -12.49 -5.25
C CYS A 150 18.08 -12.47 -6.76
N ALA A 151 19.30 -12.06 -7.14
CA ALA A 151 19.71 -11.99 -8.55
C ALA A 151 19.91 -13.37 -9.18
N ASP A 152 20.33 -14.38 -8.41
CA ASP A 152 20.58 -15.75 -8.90
C ASP A 152 19.28 -16.47 -9.30
N TYR A 153 18.12 -15.86 -9.01
CA TYR A 153 16.80 -16.44 -9.19
C TYR A 153 15.87 -15.64 -10.09
N ALA A 154 16.32 -14.49 -10.61
CA ALA A 154 15.53 -13.65 -11.50
C ALA A 154 15.09 -14.42 -12.77
N ASP A 155 15.96 -15.31 -13.26
CA ASP A 155 15.74 -16.05 -14.51
C ASP A 155 15.36 -17.54 -14.31
N ASN A 156 15.34 -18.05 -13.07
CA ASN A 156 15.04 -19.46 -12.78
C ASN A 156 14.19 -19.65 -11.50
N PRO A 157 12.86 -19.44 -11.57
CA PRO A 157 11.94 -19.55 -10.42
C PRO A 157 11.98 -20.91 -9.72
N GLN A 158 12.34 -21.98 -10.43
CA GLN A 158 12.40 -23.35 -9.90
C GLN A 158 13.51 -23.52 -8.82
N LEU A 159 14.59 -22.72 -8.88
CA LEU A 159 15.67 -22.75 -7.89
C LEU A 159 15.26 -22.10 -6.55
N ILE A 160 14.31 -21.18 -6.57
CA ILE A 160 13.70 -20.61 -5.35
C ILE A 160 12.81 -21.64 -4.64
N VAL A 161 11.97 -22.33 -5.41
CA VAL A 161 11.05 -23.36 -4.88
C VAL A 161 11.85 -24.49 -4.23
N THR A 162 12.93 -24.93 -4.85
CA THR A 162 13.80 -25.99 -4.31
C THR A 162 14.53 -25.59 -3.01
N GLN A 163 14.88 -24.31 -2.80
CA GLN A 163 15.41 -23.84 -1.50
C GLN A 163 14.32 -23.62 -0.44
N ILE A 164 13.12 -23.18 -0.85
CA ILE A 164 12.01 -22.92 0.08
C ILE A 164 11.38 -24.23 0.59
N PHE A 165 11.22 -25.22 -0.29
CA PHE A 165 10.52 -26.48 -0.01
C PHE A 165 11.45 -27.70 0.16
N GLY A 166 12.68 -27.62 -0.31
CA GLY A 166 13.65 -28.72 -0.30
C GLY A 166 13.63 -29.56 -1.58
N VAL A 167 14.60 -30.48 -1.70
CA VAL A 167 14.82 -31.34 -2.88
C VAL A 167 15.14 -32.75 -2.44
N LYS A 168 14.49 -33.74 -3.05
CA LYS A 168 14.86 -35.16 -2.97
C LYS A 168 15.91 -35.50 -4.03
N LYS A 169 16.89 -36.34 -3.68
CA LYS A 169 17.91 -36.83 -4.62
C LYS A 169 17.22 -37.39 -5.88
N GLY A 170 17.61 -36.88 -7.05
CA GLY A 170 17.05 -37.28 -8.34
C GLY A 170 15.84 -36.47 -8.84
N ALA A 171 15.42 -35.41 -8.16
CA ALA A 171 14.30 -34.56 -8.62
C ALA A 171 14.60 -33.79 -9.93
N TYR A 172 15.87 -33.56 -10.26
CA TYR A 172 16.35 -33.02 -11.54
C TYR A 172 17.81 -33.42 -11.79
N THR A 173 18.32 -33.21 -13.01
CA THR A 173 19.72 -33.48 -13.39
C THR A 173 20.69 -32.60 -12.58
N GLY A 174 21.47 -33.21 -11.68
CA GLY A 174 22.37 -32.53 -10.73
C GLY A 174 21.87 -32.47 -9.28
N ALA A 175 20.70 -33.04 -8.97
CA ALA A 175 20.21 -33.20 -7.59
C ALA A 175 20.85 -34.42 -6.90
N ASP A 176 22.15 -34.34 -6.58
CA ASP A 176 22.96 -35.49 -6.13
C ASP A 176 22.70 -35.94 -4.68
N ARG A 177 21.99 -35.12 -3.89
CA ARG A 177 21.64 -35.41 -2.48
C ARG A 177 20.33 -34.74 -2.08
N ASP A 178 19.68 -35.29 -1.05
CA ASP A 178 18.55 -34.66 -0.38
C ASP A 178 18.99 -33.31 0.25
N ARG A 179 18.15 -32.27 0.14
CA ARG A 179 18.29 -30.98 0.82
C ARG A 179 16.95 -30.58 1.43
N GLU A 180 16.91 -30.26 2.72
CA GLU A 180 15.68 -29.79 3.37
C GLU A 180 15.42 -28.29 3.13
N GLY A 181 14.15 -27.90 2.96
CA GLY A 181 13.73 -26.53 2.65
C GLY A 181 13.52 -25.62 3.86
N LEU A 182 13.54 -24.31 3.63
CA LEU A 182 13.40 -23.26 4.65
C LEU A 182 12.03 -23.26 5.37
N LEU A 183 10.95 -23.72 4.74
CA LEU A 183 9.61 -23.81 5.36
C LEU A 183 9.54 -24.79 6.52
N LYS A 184 10.26 -25.91 6.44
CA LYS A 184 10.30 -26.92 7.50
C LYS A 184 10.95 -26.39 8.78
N GLN A 185 11.84 -25.39 8.64
CA GLN A 185 12.43 -24.66 9.78
C GLN A 185 11.45 -23.65 10.40
N ALA A 186 10.50 -23.13 9.63
CA ALA A 186 9.41 -22.28 10.12
C ALA A 186 8.31 -23.09 10.83
N GLU A 187 8.01 -24.31 10.36
CA GLU A 187 7.09 -25.25 11.03
C GLU A 187 7.56 -25.64 12.44
N ALA A 188 8.86 -25.85 12.63
CA ALA A 188 9.45 -26.07 13.96
C ALA A 188 9.22 -24.88 14.91
N LYS A 189 9.16 -23.66 14.35
CA LYS A 189 8.90 -22.41 15.08
C LYS A 189 7.43 -22.26 15.44
N ILE A 190 6.52 -22.71 14.57
CA ILE A 190 5.07 -22.79 14.84
C ILE A 190 4.78 -23.83 15.92
N TYR A 191 5.45 -24.98 15.88
CA TYR A 191 5.36 -26.00 16.92
C TYR A 191 5.86 -25.49 18.28
N ALA A 192 6.91 -24.65 18.28
CA ALA A 192 7.41 -23.98 19.49
C ALA A 192 6.45 -22.90 20.04
N LEU A 193 5.61 -22.30 19.20
CA LEU A 193 4.58 -21.33 19.59
C LEU A 193 3.34 -22.02 20.18
N LYS A 194 2.94 -23.19 19.64
CA LYS A 194 1.90 -24.04 20.25
C LYS A 194 2.26 -24.48 21.67
N ASN A 195 3.53 -24.83 21.90
CA ASN A 195 4.02 -25.20 23.23
C ASN A 195 4.11 -24.03 24.24
N LYS A 196 3.81 -22.79 23.81
CA LYS A 196 3.74 -21.59 24.68
C LYS A 196 2.33 -21.12 25.00
N GLY A 197 1.29 -21.87 24.63
CA GLY A 197 -0.08 -21.65 25.10
C GLY A 197 -0.92 -20.63 24.32
N MET A 198 -0.51 -20.24 23.10
CA MET A 198 -1.38 -19.45 22.20
C MET A 198 -2.56 -20.29 21.73
N LYS A 199 -3.77 -19.73 21.77
CA LYS A 199 -5.01 -20.43 21.41
C LYS A 199 -5.14 -20.52 19.88
N GLU A 200 -5.64 -21.66 19.37
CA GLU A 200 -5.83 -21.89 17.93
C GLU A 200 -6.69 -20.82 17.25
N GLY A 201 -7.61 -20.17 17.99
CA GLY A 201 -8.42 -19.06 17.48
C GLY A 201 -7.62 -17.80 17.10
N GLU A 202 -6.55 -17.46 17.82
CA GLU A 202 -5.72 -16.28 17.52
C GLU A 202 -4.80 -16.52 16.32
N ILE A 203 -4.42 -17.79 16.09
CA ILE A 203 -3.67 -18.22 14.90
C ILE A 203 -4.59 -18.20 13.67
N ASN A 204 -5.86 -18.58 13.83
CA ASN A 204 -6.86 -18.59 12.76
C ASN A 204 -7.34 -17.18 12.37
N GLN A 205 -7.42 -16.22 13.29
CA GLN A 205 -7.82 -14.83 12.96
C GLN A 205 -6.79 -14.10 12.07
N ILE A 206 -5.50 -14.40 12.22
CA ILE A 206 -4.45 -13.85 11.35
C ILE A 206 -4.52 -14.44 9.93
N LEU A 207 -5.06 -15.65 9.79
CA LEU A 207 -5.19 -16.36 8.50
C LEU A 207 -6.51 -16.06 7.77
N ASN A 208 -7.59 -15.71 8.49
CA ASN A 208 -8.92 -15.47 7.90
C ASN A 208 -9.07 -14.14 7.17
N ILE A 209 -8.31 -13.11 7.54
CA ILE A 209 -8.33 -11.77 6.90
C ILE A 209 -7.95 -11.82 5.40
N ASP A 210 -7.20 -12.84 4.97
CA ASP A 210 -6.75 -12.99 3.59
C ASP A 210 -7.79 -13.67 2.67
N ILE A 211 -8.73 -14.44 3.20
CA ILE A 211 -9.70 -15.23 2.42
C ILE A 211 -10.83 -14.33 1.90
N ASP A 212 -11.42 -13.54 2.79
CA ASP A 212 -12.53 -12.63 2.46
C ASP A 212 -12.08 -11.57 1.46
N SER A 213 -10.90 -10.99 1.66
CA SER A 213 -10.35 -10.00 0.75
C SER A 213 -9.94 -10.58 -0.62
N HIS A 214 -9.62 -11.88 -0.70
CA HIS A 214 -9.27 -12.55 -1.96
C HIS A 214 -10.52 -12.95 -2.74
N PHE A 215 -11.65 -13.19 -2.08
CA PHE A 215 -12.90 -13.59 -2.70
C PHE A 215 -13.76 -12.39 -3.14
N GLU A 216 -13.82 -11.32 -2.32
CA GLU A 216 -14.39 -10.03 -2.72
C GLU A 216 -13.69 -9.47 -3.97
N ARG A 217 -12.37 -9.67 -4.09
CA ARG A 217 -11.59 -9.31 -5.28
C ARG A 217 -11.97 -10.08 -6.55
N TYR A 218 -12.57 -11.27 -6.44
CA TYR A 218 -12.97 -12.10 -7.59
C TYR A 218 -14.41 -11.84 -8.07
N ILE A 219 -15.32 -11.45 -7.17
CA ILE A 219 -16.76 -11.36 -7.45
C ILE A 219 -17.30 -9.93 -7.30
N GLY A 220 -16.70 -9.12 -6.43
CA GLY A 220 -17.24 -7.81 -6.01
C GLY A 220 -17.44 -6.80 -7.14
N ASN A 221 -16.66 -6.91 -8.22
CA ASN A 221 -16.69 -5.97 -9.35
C ASN A 221 -17.48 -6.49 -10.57
N LEU A 222 -18.26 -7.56 -10.45
CA LEU A 222 -19.15 -8.02 -11.52
C LEU A 222 -20.47 -7.23 -11.51
N PRO A 223 -20.88 -6.59 -12.62
CA PRO A 223 -22.17 -5.91 -12.75
C PRO A 223 -23.38 -6.76 -12.35
N HIS A 224 -24.47 -6.11 -11.92
CA HIS A 224 -25.63 -6.75 -11.28
C HIS A 224 -26.62 -7.48 -12.22
N LYS A 225 -26.43 -7.48 -13.53
CA LYS A 225 -27.36 -8.13 -14.49
C LYS A 225 -26.63 -8.69 -15.70
N TYR A 226 -26.82 -9.98 -15.99
CA TYR A 226 -26.32 -10.64 -17.18
C TYR A 226 -27.41 -11.45 -17.89
N ARG A 227 -27.16 -11.83 -19.16
CA ARG A 227 -28.01 -12.79 -19.89
C ARG A 227 -27.19 -14.04 -20.21
N LYS A 228 -27.77 -15.21 -19.88
CA LYS A 228 -27.23 -16.57 -20.13
C LYS A 228 -26.70 -16.78 -21.56
N ASP A 229 -27.33 -16.15 -22.56
CA ASP A 229 -26.99 -16.27 -23.97
C ASP A 229 -25.64 -15.66 -24.36
N GLU A 230 -25.07 -14.79 -23.51
CA GLU A 230 -23.80 -14.10 -23.79
C GLU A 230 -22.58 -14.91 -23.33
N ILE A 231 -22.70 -15.68 -22.25
CA ILE A 231 -21.62 -16.52 -21.71
C ILE A 231 -21.33 -17.69 -22.65
N ILE A 232 -22.38 -18.27 -23.27
CA ILE A 232 -22.26 -19.38 -24.24
C ILE A 232 -21.39 -18.99 -25.45
N LYS A 233 -21.25 -17.68 -25.75
CA LYS A 233 -20.40 -17.19 -26.85
C LYS A 233 -18.90 -17.24 -26.52
N VAL A 234 -18.54 -17.37 -25.24
CA VAL A 234 -17.15 -17.19 -24.74
C VAL A 234 -16.67 -18.43 -23.98
N VAL A 235 -17.59 -19.12 -23.32
CA VAL A 235 -17.35 -20.32 -22.52
C VAL A 235 -18.08 -21.49 -23.18
N ASP A 236 -17.42 -22.65 -23.27
CA ASP A 236 -18.01 -23.86 -23.84
C ASP A 236 -19.36 -24.16 -23.20
N LYS A 237 -20.38 -24.44 -24.02
CA LYS A 237 -21.74 -24.73 -23.56
C LYS A 237 -21.77 -25.83 -22.48
N LYS A 238 -20.90 -26.84 -22.57
CA LYS A 238 -20.78 -27.89 -21.56
C LYS A 238 -20.39 -27.37 -20.18
N ILE A 239 -19.55 -26.32 -20.13
CA ILE A 239 -19.13 -25.67 -18.88
C ILE A 239 -20.30 -24.84 -18.32
N VAL A 240 -21.07 -24.17 -19.18
CA VAL A 240 -22.26 -23.43 -18.74
C VAL A 240 -23.29 -24.39 -18.13
N ASP A 241 -23.58 -25.49 -18.84
CA ASP A 241 -24.56 -26.49 -18.42
C ASP A 241 -24.18 -27.13 -17.06
N ILE A 242 -22.91 -27.52 -16.88
CA ILE A 242 -22.47 -28.14 -15.61
C ILE A 242 -22.50 -27.16 -14.43
N VAL A 243 -22.22 -25.87 -14.66
CA VAL A 243 -22.27 -24.85 -13.59
C VAL A 243 -23.71 -24.68 -13.10
N GLU A 244 -24.70 -24.72 -13.99
CA GLU A 244 -26.12 -24.70 -13.60
C GLU A 244 -26.48 -25.90 -12.73
N GLU A 245 -26.04 -27.10 -13.11
CA GLU A 245 -26.29 -28.32 -12.34
C GLU A 245 -25.63 -28.25 -10.95
N ILE A 246 -24.37 -27.80 -10.89
CA ILE A 246 -23.62 -27.62 -9.64
C ILE A 246 -24.37 -26.66 -8.70
N LEU A 247 -24.74 -25.48 -9.18
CA LEU A 247 -25.43 -24.48 -8.35
C LEU A 247 -26.84 -24.93 -7.96
N THR A 248 -27.57 -25.63 -8.83
CA THR A 248 -28.90 -26.17 -8.51
C THR A 248 -28.85 -27.18 -7.37
N ILE A 249 -27.82 -28.02 -7.35
CA ILE A 249 -27.68 -29.06 -6.32
C ILE A 249 -27.11 -28.46 -5.03
N ALA A 250 -26.16 -27.53 -5.15
CA ALA A 250 -25.70 -26.73 -4.03
C ALA A 250 -26.86 -25.98 -3.36
N GLN A 251 -27.77 -25.37 -4.14
CA GLN A 251 -28.93 -24.66 -3.62
C GLN A 251 -29.84 -25.57 -2.80
N LYS A 252 -30.10 -26.79 -3.29
CA LYS A 252 -30.93 -27.78 -2.57
C LYS A 252 -30.26 -28.30 -1.31
N ARG A 253 -28.96 -28.58 -1.34
CA ARG A 253 -28.23 -29.16 -0.20
C ARG A 253 -27.90 -28.16 0.89
N LEU A 254 -27.44 -26.99 0.47
CA LEU A 254 -26.94 -25.96 1.38
C LEU A 254 -28.06 -24.99 1.79
N ASN A 255 -29.24 -25.09 1.17
CA ASN A 255 -30.36 -24.18 1.37
C ASN A 255 -29.96 -22.70 1.18
N LYS A 256 -29.17 -22.46 0.12
CA LYS A 256 -28.60 -21.15 -0.26
C LYS A 256 -29.04 -20.77 -1.66
N GLU A 257 -29.36 -19.49 -1.89
CA GLU A 257 -29.58 -18.97 -3.25
C GLU A 257 -28.27 -18.43 -3.82
N TYR A 258 -28.04 -18.68 -5.11
CA TYR A 258 -26.86 -18.20 -5.82
C TYR A 258 -27.28 -17.19 -6.88
N ASP A 259 -26.67 -16.01 -6.85
CA ASP A 259 -26.93 -14.96 -7.83
C ASP A 259 -26.18 -15.20 -9.16
N GLU A 260 -26.51 -14.38 -10.17
CA GLU A 260 -25.86 -14.44 -11.49
C GLU A 260 -24.35 -14.14 -11.42
N LYS A 261 -23.86 -13.45 -10.38
CA LYS A 261 -22.44 -13.14 -10.20
C LYS A 261 -21.65 -14.39 -9.83
N ILE A 262 -22.18 -15.19 -8.90
CA ILE A 262 -21.59 -16.47 -8.53
C ILE A 262 -21.60 -17.42 -9.72
N PHE A 263 -22.70 -17.46 -10.47
CA PHE A 263 -22.79 -18.24 -11.71
C PHE A 263 -21.68 -17.86 -12.71
N PHE A 264 -21.54 -16.57 -12.99
CA PHE A 264 -20.54 -16.07 -13.94
C PHE A 264 -19.10 -16.33 -13.47
N GLY A 265 -18.79 -16.01 -12.20
CA GLY A 265 -17.48 -16.23 -11.61
C GLY A 265 -17.08 -17.70 -11.63
N LEU A 266 -18.02 -18.59 -11.31
CA LEU A 266 -17.80 -20.03 -11.32
C LEU A 266 -17.58 -20.56 -12.75
N ALA A 267 -18.34 -20.07 -13.75
CA ALA A 267 -18.16 -20.46 -15.15
C ALA A 267 -16.78 -20.10 -15.71
N LEU A 268 -16.29 -18.89 -15.45
CA LEU A 268 -14.95 -18.47 -15.87
C LEU A 268 -13.83 -19.22 -15.13
N HIS A 269 -14.02 -19.42 -13.83
CA HIS A 269 -13.08 -20.19 -13.02
C HIS A 269 -12.99 -21.62 -13.52
N LEU A 270 -14.12 -22.29 -13.74
CA LEU A 270 -14.16 -23.68 -14.19
C LEU A 270 -13.55 -23.83 -15.59
N HIS A 271 -13.84 -22.92 -16.52
CA HIS A 271 -13.20 -22.89 -17.84
C HIS A 271 -11.67 -22.86 -17.73
N SER A 272 -11.14 -21.94 -16.92
CA SER A 272 -9.70 -21.80 -16.71
C SER A 272 -9.10 -23.03 -16.01
N SER A 273 -9.84 -23.63 -15.07
CA SER A 273 -9.40 -24.80 -14.29
C SER A 273 -9.28 -26.04 -15.17
N ILE A 274 -10.26 -26.29 -16.05
CA ILE A 274 -10.22 -27.41 -16.99
C ILE A 274 -9.03 -27.29 -17.94
N GLU A 275 -8.80 -26.10 -18.51
CA GLU A 275 -7.65 -25.84 -19.38
C GLU A 275 -6.32 -26.08 -18.65
N ARG A 276 -6.17 -25.58 -17.41
CA ARG A 276 -4.97 -25.81 -16.59
C ARG A 276 -4.73 -27.29 -16.33
N ILE A 277 -5.76 -28.03 -15.92
CA ILE A 277 -5.65 -29.46 -15.59
C ILE A 277 -5.25 -30.26 -16.83
N ARG A 278 -5.84 -29.97 -17.99
CA ARG A 278 -5.46 -30.60 -19.28
C ARG A 278 -4.01 -30.33 -19.65
N ASN A 279 -3.55 -29.10 -19.40
CA ASN A 279 -2.17 -28.68 -19.65
C ASN A 279 -1.19 -29.11 -18.55
N ARG A 280 -1.65 -29.86 -17.53
CA ARG A 280 -0.89 -30.29 -16.34
C ARG A 280 -0.28 -29.15 -15.52
N SER A 281 -0.86 -27.95 -15.63
CA SER A 281 -0.51 -26.78 -14.82
C SER A 281 -1.20 -26.88 -13.46
N LYS A 282 -0.43 -26.84 -12.37
CA LYS A 282 -0.96 -26.95 -11.00
C LYS A 282 -1.22 -25.57 -10.41
N ILE A 283 -2.36 -25.41 -9.75
CA ILE A 283 -2.64 -24.30 -8.84
C ILE A 283 -2.60 -24.80 -7.39
N TYR A 284 -2.12 -23.97 -6.48
CA TYR A 284 -2.08 -24.26 -5.06
C TYR A 284 -3.10 -23.39 -4.33
N HIS A 285 -3.96 -24.02 -3.53
CA HIS A 285 -4.92 -23.33 -2.72
C HIS A 285 -4.29 -22.99 -1.36
N PRO A 286 -4.09 -21.70 -1.02
CA PRO A 286 -3.28 -21.29 0.12
C PRO A 286 -3.78 -21.83 1.47
N ASN A 287 -5.11 -22.00 1.60
CA ASN A 287 -5.78 -22.34 2.87
C ASN A 287 -6.69 -23.59 2.77
N LEU A 288 -6.29 -24.60 1.98
CA LEU A 288 -7.15 -25.77 1.73
C LEU A 288 -7.61 -26.50 3.01
N ASN A 289 -6.70 -26.69 3.97
CA ASN A 289 -7.01 -27.35 5.24
C ASN A 289 -8.05 -26.58 6.08
N PHE A 290 -8.01 -25.25 6.02
CA PHE A 290 -8.96 -24.40 6.71
C PHE A 290 -10.35 -24.55 6.11
N ILE A 291 -10.48 -24.43 4.79
CA ILE A 291 -11.77 -24.54 4.12
C ILE A 291 -12.40 -25.91 4.35
N ARG A 292 -11.61 -26.97 4.20
CA ARG A 292 -12.06 -28.35 4.46
C ARG A 292 -12.61 -28.56 5.87
N SER A 293 -12.13 -27.80 6.85
CA SER A 293 -12.53 -27.95 8.26
C SER A 293 -13.67 -27.03 8.68
N ASN A 294 -13.80 -25.85 8.05
CA ASN A 294 -14.77 -24.82 8.46
C ASN A 294 -15.99 -24.73 7.55
N TYR A 295 -15.89 -25.16 6.29
CA TYR A 295 -16.97 -25.20 5.30
C TYR A 295 -17.22 -26.64 4.87
N VAL A 296 -17.48 -27.52 5.84
CA VAL A 296 -17.51 -28.98 5.61
C VAL A 296 -18.61 -29.36 4.61
N GLU A 297 -19.81 -28.81 4.77
CA GLU A 297 -20.95 -29.12 3.90
C GLU A 297 -20.73 -28.60 2.47
N GLU A 298 -20.17 -27.40 2.34
CA GLU A 298 -19.83 -26.84 1.03
C GLU A 298 -18.66 -27.57 0.39
N PHE A 299 -17.68 -28.02 1.17
CA PHE A 299 -16.55 -28.79 0.69
C PHE A 299 -17.00 -30.17 0.19
N LEU A 300 -17.90 -30.84 0.91
CA LEU A 300 -18.49 -32.10 0.47
C LEU A 300 -19.31 -31.90 -0.82
N THR A 301 -20.04 -30.80 -0.93
CA THR A 301 -20.80 -30.45 -2.13
C THR A 301 -19.85 -30.15 -3.31
N ALA A 302 -18.76 -29.43 -3.07
CA ALA A 302 -17.72 -29.16 -4.08
C ALA A 302 -16.99 -30.43 -4.52
N MET A 303 -16.74 -31.39 -3.62
CA MET A 303 -16.18 -32.69 -3.96
C MET A 303 -17.11 -33.50 -4.88
N GLU A 304 -18.43 -33.39 -4.69
CA GLU A 304 -19.39 -34.04 -5.58
C GLU A 304 -19.46 -33.37 -6.94
N ALA A 305 -19.49 -32.03 -6.96
CA ALA A 305 -19.38 -31.24 -8.18
C ALA A 305 -18.12 -31.60 -8.98
N ALA A 306 -16.98 -31.75 -8.30
CA ALA A 306 -15.72 -32.17 -8.90
C ALA A 306 -15.82 -33.54 -9.59
N LYS A 307 -16.55 -34.50 -9.02
CA LYS A 307 -16.76 -35.80 -9.67
C LYS A 307 -17.51 -35.68 -10.99
N TRP A 308 -18.48 -34.78 -11.09
CA TRP A 308 -19.18 -34.56 -12.37
C TRP A 308 -18.30 -33.85 -13.38
N ILE A 309 -17.51 -32.88 -12.92
CA ILE A 309 -16.50 -32.20 -13.75
C ILE A 309 -15.53 -33.24 -14.31
N ASP A 310 -15.00 -34.14 -13.47
CA ASP A 310 -14.08 -35.20 -13.85
C ASP A 310 -14.69 -36.13 -14.92
N GLN A 311 -15.95 -36.52 -14.74
CA GLN A 311 -16.67 -37.38 -15.68
C GLN A 311 -16.94 -36.70 -17.03
N ILE A 312 -17.39 -35.45 -17.03
CA ILE A 312 -17.79 -34.72 -18.24
C ILE A 312 -16.56 -34.31 -19.06
N PHE A 313 -15.51 -33.84 -18.40
CA PHE A 313 -14.32 -33.30 -19.07
C PHE A 313 -13.16 -34.29 -19.19
N GLN A 314 -13.30 -35.49 -18.61
CA GLN A 314 -12.27 -36.54 -18.56
C GLN A 314 -10.96 -36.04 -17.94
N ILE A 315 -11.08 -35.40 -16.78
CA ILE A 315 -9.95 -34.85 -16.01
C ILE A 315 -9.97 -35.38 -14.57
N GLU A 316 -8.92 -35.08 -13.81
CA GLU A 316 -8.87 -35.34 -12.37
C GLU A 316 -8.71 -34.00 -11.66
N THR A 317 -9.77 -33.55 -11.00
CA THR A 317 -9.81 -32.27 -10.31
C THR A 317 -8.99 -32.37 -9.00
N PRO A 318 -7.87 -31.64 -8.88
CA PRO A 318 -7.05 -31.70 -7.68
C PRO A 318 -7.75 -31.05 -6.49
N LEU A 319 -7.36 -31.46 -5.28
CA LEU A 319 -7.95 -30.95 -4.03
C LEU A 319 -7.91 -29.42 -3.91
N ASP A 320 -6.88 -28.78 -4.47
CA ASP A 320 -6.76 -27.33 -4.50
C ASP A 320 -7.91 -26.65 -5.28
N GLU A 321 -8.31 -27.23 -6.42
CA GLU A 321 -9.44 -26.73 -7.22
C GLU A 321 -10.77 -27.00 -6.51
N ILE A 322 -10.90 -28.13 -5.81
CA ILE A 322 -12.04 -28.39 -4.92
C ILE A 322 -12.14 -27.33 -3.81
N GLY A 323 -10.99 -26.87 -3.29
CA GLY A 323 -10.93 -25.74 -2.36
C GLY A 323 -11.53 -24.47 -2.94
N TYR A 324 -11.17 -24.09 -4.16
CA TYR A 324 -11.73 -22.92 -4.83
C TYR A 324 -13.23 -23.09 -5.16
N LEU A 325 -13.66 -24.26 -5.63
CA LEU A 325 -15.08 -24.57 -5.82
C LEU A 325 -15.86 -24.41 -4.51
N THR A 326 -15.29 -24.86 -3.40
CA THR A 326 -15.91 -24.70 -2.07
C THR A 326 -16.11 -23.23 -1.73
N MET A 327 -15.17 -22.35 -2.07
CA MET A 327 -15.34 -20.91 -1.86
C MET A 327 -16.54 -20.35 -2.63
N PHE A 328 -16.75 -20.77 -3.89
CA PHE A 328 -17.94 -20.37 -4.66
C PHE A 328 -19.25 -20.82 -4.00
N LEU A 329 -19.28 -22.04 -3.44
CA LEU A 329 -20.48 -22.59 -2.81
C LEU A 329 -20.73 -22.09 -1.39
N ALA A 330 -19.67 -21.69 -0.66
CA ALA A 330 -19.74 -21.15 0.70
C ALA A 330 -20.46 -19.80 0.79
N SER A 331 -20.53 -19.07 -0.31
CA SER A 331 -20.97 -17.67 -0.39
C SER A 331 -22.37 -17.42 0.19
N ASP A 332 -22.39 -16.75 1.33
CA ASP A 332 -23.51 -15.94 1.82
C ASP A 332 -23.13 -14.46 1.53
N PRO A 333 -23.59 -13.85 0.43
CA PRO A 333 -23.13 -12.52 0.02
C PRO A 333 -23.84 -11.37 0.74
N TYR A 334 -24.82 -11.64 1.61
CA TYR A 334 -25.72 -10.61 2.17
C TYR A 334 -26.03 -10.75 3.67
N ASN A 335 -25.29 -11.57 4.43
CA ASN A 335 -25.45 -11.63 5.89
C ASN A 335 -24.11 -11.48 6.64
N LEU A 336 -23.37 -10.43 6.27
CA LEU A 336 -22.41 -9.77 7.16
C LEU A 336 -23.00 -8.46 7.75
N GLU A 337 -24.32 -8.26 7.70
CA GLU A 337 -24.95 -7.26 8.57
C GLU A 337 -25.10 -7.83 9.98
N GLY A 338 -24.01 -7.69 10.73
CA GLY A 338 -23.94 -8.16 12.11
C GLY A 338 -22.82 -7.55 12.95
N LYS A 339 -22.22 -6.47 12.48
CA LYS A 339 -21.63 -5.36 13.25
C LYS A 339 -21.14 -4.34 12.23
N GLU A 340 -21.52 -3.07 12.41
CA GLU A 340 -20.89 -1.97 11.69
C GLU A 340 -19.38 -2.21 11.65
N GLU A 341 -18.81 -2.38 10.45
CA GLU A 341 -17.35 -2.35 10.34
C GLU A 341 -16.93 -0.99 10.86
N GLY A 342 -16.21 -1.00 11.97
CA GLY A 342 -15.73 0.23 12.57
C GLY A 342 -14.98 1.06 11.54
N LYS A 343 -15.16 2.38 11.58
CA LYS A 343 -14.46 3.32 10.72
C LYS A 343 -13.12 3.71 11.34
N VAL A 344 -12.22 4.24 10.52
CA VAL A 344 -11.02 4.89 11.03
C VAL A 344 -11.45 6.16 11.75
N GLY A 345 -11.17 6.26 13.05
CA GLY A 345 -11.45 7.48 13.82
C GLY A 345 -10.59 8.64 13.31
N LEU A 346 -11.13 9.85 13.30
CA LEU A 346 -10.38 11.05 12.88
C LEU A 346 -10.34 12.05 14.03
N LEU A 347 -9.14 12.41 14.47
CA LEU A 347 -8.93 13.34 15.59
C LEU A 347 -8.00 14.48 15.17
N LEU A 348 -8.54 15.70 15.13
CA LEU A 348 -7.79 16.92 14.92
C LEU A 348 -7.30 17.47 16.26
N ILE A 349 -6.01 17.78 16.37
CA ILE A 349 -5.42 18.38 17.57
C ILE A 349 -4.56 19.57 17.14
N MET A 350 -4.94 20.78 17.53
CA MET A 350 -4.28 22.01 17.07
C MET A 350 -4.05 22.98 18.23
N HIS A 351 -3.01 23.80 18.14
CA HIS A 351 -2.84 24.95 19.00
C HIS A 351 -3.90 26.02 18.71
N GLY A 352 -4.28 26.75 19.75
CA GLY A 352 -5.30 27.79 19.68
C GLY A 352 -6.60 27.36 20.36
N ASN A 353 -7.59 28.24 20.31
CA ASN A 353 -8.85 28.05 21.04
C ASN A 353 -9.98 27.42 20.20
N SER A 354 -9.81 27.36 18.87
CA SER A 354 -10.87 26.93 17.96
C SER A 354 -10.38 26.41 16.61
N THR A 355 -9.07 26.22 16.43
CA THR A 355 -8.47 25.86 15.15
C THR A 355 -8.88 24.44 14.74
N ALA A 356 -8.74 23.48 15.65
CA ALA A 356 -9.13 22.10 15.41
C ALA A 356 -10.65 21.99 15.26
N SER A 357 -11.41 22.61 16.17
CA SER A 357 -12.88 22.55 16.14
C SER A 357 -13.45 23.18 14.88
N SER A 358 -12.92 24.31 14.43
CA SER A 358 -13.36 24.95 13.18
C SER A 358 -13.07 24.07 11.97
N MET A 359 -11.89 23.45 11.89
CA MET A 359 -11.55 22.56 10.77
C MET A 359 -12.41 21.28 10.77
N ALA A 360 -12.65 20.68 11.93
CA ALA A 360 -13.51 19.49 12.06
C ALA A 360 -14.96 19.80 11.68
N GLN A 361 -15.50 20.94 12.13
CA GLN A 361 -16.84 21.38 11.75
C GLN A 361 -16.98 21.54 10.24
N VAL A 362 -16.01 22.18 9.58
CA VAL A 362 -16.00 22.34 8.11
C VAL A 362 -15.91 20.99 7.41
N ALA A 363 -15.03 20.09 7.87
CA ALA A 363 -14.90 18.74 7.31
C ALA A 363 -16.20 17.94 7.42
N ASN A 364 -16.81 17.89 8.61
CA ASN A 364 -18.06 17.17 8.86
C ASN A 364 -19.22 17.75 8.04
N THR A 365 -19.33 19.08 7.98
CA THR A 365 -20.40 19.75 7.22
C THR A 365 -20.29 19.47 5.72
N LEU A 366 -19.08 19.50 5.15
CA LEU A 366 -18.87 19.29 3.72
C LEU A 366 -18.96 17.82 3.30
N VAL A 367 -18.56 16.89 4.16
CA VAL A 367 -18.70 15.45 3.92
C VAL A 367 -20.13 14.98 4.21
N GLY A 368 -20.90 15.74 5.00
CA GLY A 368 -22.30 15.46 5.33
C GLY A 368 -22.48 14.45 6.47
N VAL A 369 -21.44 14.23 7.29
CA VAL A 369 -21.46 13.29 8.42
C VAL A 369 -20.66 13.84 9.61
N ASP A 370 -21.05 13.52 10.83
CA ASP A 370 -20.32 13.91 12.05
C ASP A 370 -19.29 12.81 12.42
N HIS A 371 -18.09 12.90 11.84
CA HIS A 371 -17.07 11.84 11.94
C HIS A 371 -15.72 12.33 12.49
N ALA A 372 -15.32 13.55 12.16
CA ALA A 372 -14.10 14.18 12.65
C ALA A 372 -14.31 14.79 14.04
N ALA A 373 -13.49 14.39 15.01
CA ALA A 373 -13.43 15.01 16.34
C ALA A 373 -12.28 16.01 16.43
N ALA A 374 -12.38 16.95 17.36
CA ALA A 374 -11.39 18.01 17.55
C ALA A 374 -10.99 18.22 19.01
N LEU A 375 -9.74 18.60 19.23
CA LEU A 375 -9.18 19.07 20.48
C LEU A 375 -8.36 20.34 20.23
N ASP A 376 -8.79 21.44 20.83
CA ASP A 376 -8.08 22.72 20.80
C ASP A 376 -7.17 22.84 22.01
N MET A 377 -5.91 23.20 21.79
CA MET A 377 -4.89 23.42 22.82
C MET A 377 -4.60 24.91 23.00
N PRO A 378 -5.29 25.61 23.93
CA PRO A 378 -4.95 26.98 24.30
C PRO A 378 -3.48 27.09 24.74
N LEU A 379 -2.84 28.22 24.47
CA LEU A 379 -1.43 28.44 24.85
C LEU A 379 -1.16 28.35 26.37
N SER A 380 -2.21 28.49 27.20
CA SER A 380 -2.15 28.31 28.65
C SER A 380 -2.23 26.85 29.10
N MET A 381 -2.60 25.93 28.20
CA MET A 381 -2.72 24.49 28.49
C MET A 381 -1.35 23.82 28.41
N LYS A 382 -1.06 22.95 29.40
CA LYS A 382 0.16 22.14 29.38
C LYS A 382 0.00 20.93 28.45
N PRO A 383 1.05 20.53 27.70
CA PRO A 383 0.99 19.39 26.78
C PRO A 383 0.53 18.08 27.43
N GLU A 384 0.87 17.84 28.69
CA GLU A 384 0.47 16.62 29.42
C GLU A 384 -1.04 16.53 29.60
N VAL A 385 -1.71 17.67 29.77
CA VAL A 385 -3.18 17.73 29.87
C VAL A 385 -3.81 17.41 28.52
N MET A 386 -3.27 17.97 27.43
CA MET A 386 -3.75 17.68 26.08
C MET A 386 -3.51 16.22 25.70
N TYR A 387 -2.40 15.62 26.13
CA TYR A 387 -2.10 14.21 25.89
C TYR A 387 -3.16 13.28 26.49
N GLU A 388 -3.57 13.51 27.74
CA GLU A 388 -4.62 12.71 28.38
C GLU A 388 -5.96 12.84 27.65
N LEU A 389 -6.33 14.06 27.22
CA LEU A 389 -7.55 14.29 26.43
C LEU A 389 -7.49 13.60 25.05
N ALA A 390 -6.33 13.63 24.41
CA ALA A 390 -6.10 12.96 23.14
C ALA A 390 -6.20 11.44 23.27
N LYS A 391 -5.60 10.86 24.31
CA LYS A 391 -5.67 9.42 24.62
C LYS A 391 -7.10 8.96 24.85
N GLU A 392 -7.87 9.68 25.67
CA GLU A 392 -9.29 9.37 25.90
C GLU A 392 -10.11 9.47 24.60
N SER A 393 -9.82 10.48 23.77
CA SER A 393 -10.49 10.66 22.49
C SER A 393 -10.17 9.55 21.50
N VAL A 394 -8.91 9.09 21.42
CA VAL A 394 -8.50 7.95 20.59
C VAL A 394 -9.18 6.66 21.05
N ILE A 395 -9.31 6.42 22.35
CA ILE A 395 -10.02 5.25 22.88
C ILE A 395 -11.49 5.27 22.46
N ARG A 396 -12.15 6.44 22.54
CA ARG A 396 -13.56 6.58 22.13
C ARG A 396 -13.77 6.45 20.62
N LEU A 397 -12.87 7.01 19.81
CA LEU A 397 -12.99 7.06 18.35
C LEU A 397 -12.52 5.76 17.66
N ASN A 398 -11.87 4.87 18.39
CA ASN A 398 -11.41 3.62 17.82
C ASN A 398 -12.53 2.58 17.76
N GLU A 399 -13.06 2.37 16.56
CA GLU A 399 -14.05 1.33 16.29
C GLU A 399 -13.40 0.00 15.83
N GLY A 400 -12.08 -0.14 15.97
CA GLY A 400 -11.33 -1.35 15.60
C GLY A 400 -10.46 -1.22 14.34
N LYS A 401 -10.52 -0.09 13.63
CA LYS A 401 -9.61 0.22 12.50
C LYS A 401 -8.52 1.25 12.83
N GLY A 402 -8.42 1.67 14.09
CA GLY A 402 -7.43 2.66 14.54
C GLY A 402 -7.87 4.11 14.31
N VAL A 403 -7.00 5.06 14.67
CA VAL A 403 -7.31 6.50 14.65
C VAL A 403 -6.22 7.29 13.92
N LEU A 404 -6.63 8.17 13.01
CA LEU A 404 -5.75 9.12 12.34
C LEU A 404 -5.74 10.45 13.12
N LEU A 405 -4.56 10.84 13.58
CA LEU A 405 -4.31 12.10 14.25
C LEU A 405 -3.88 13.13 13.21
N LEU A 406 -4.58 14.25 13.17
CA LEU A 406 -4.28 15.40 12.34
C LEU A 406 -3.78 16.52 13.24
N VAL A 407 -2.51 16.91 13.10
CA VAL A 407 -1.88 17.89 14.00
C VAL A 407 -1.21 19.02 13.24
N ASP A 408 -1.03 20.16 13.91
CA ASP A 408 -0.31 21.29 13.34
C ASP A 408 1.21 21.09 13.44
N MET A 409 1.75 21.08 14.66
CA MET A 409 3.17 21.18 14.96
C MET A 409 3.52 20.75 16.39
N GLY A 410 4.82 20.69 16.68
CA GLY A 410 5.35 20.60 18.05
C GLY A 410 5.23 19.20 18.67
N SER A 411 5.04 19.13 19.99
CA SER A 411 4.99 17.86 20.73
C SER A 411 3.78 16.98 20.38
N LEU A 412 2.77 17.54 19.72
CA LEU A 412 1.55 16.85 19.29
C LEU A 412 1.83 15.76 18.24
N THR A 413 2.94 15.88 17.50
CA THR A 413 3.32 14.90 16.46
C THR A 413 3.62 13.52 17.04
N ASN A 414 4.19 13.48 18.25
CA ASN A 414 4.58 12.26 18.95
C ASN A 414 3.42 11.59 19.70
N PHE A 415 2.26 12.24 19.81
CA PHE A 415 1.13 11.71 20.57
C PHE A 415 0.61 10.38 20.00
N GLY A 416 0.67 10.21 18.68
CA GLY A 416 0.28 8.96 18.03
C GLY A 416 1.04 7.76 18.61
N GLU A 417 2.38 7.80 18.55
CA GLU A 417 3.24 6.71 19.01
C GLU A 417 3.05 6.44 20.51
N MET A 418 3.02 7.51 21.31
CA MET A 418 2.80 7.42 22.75
C MET A 418 1.43 6.80 23.10
N ILE A 419 0.35 7.18 22.39
CA ILE A 419 -0.99 6.61 22.62
C ILE A 419 -1.04 5.13 22.20
N TYR A 420 -0.35 4.75 21.12
CA TYR A 420 -0.26 3.34 20.72
C TYR A 420 0.46 2.50 21.78
N GLU A 421 1.56 2.99 22.35
CA GLU A 421 2.27 2.31 23.44
C GLU A 421 1.40 2.14 24.70
N ASP A 422 0.61 3.15 25.04
CA ASP A 422 -0.25 3.13 26.24
C ASP A 422 -1.52 2.29 26.07
N THR A 423 -2.10 2.26 24.87
CA THR A 423 -3.45 1.71 24.64
C THR A 423 -3.50 0.50 23.71
N GLY A 424 -2.44 0.26 22.92
CA GLY A 424 -2.43 -0.74 21.85
C GLY A 424 -3.26 -0.36 20.62
N ILE A 425 -3.93 0.81 20.62
CA ILE A 425 -4.75 1.28 19.50
C ILE A 425 -3.84 1.85 18.42
N ILE A 426 -3.93 1.29 17.21
CA ILE A 426 -3.09 1.72 16.08
C ILE A 426 -3.45 3.16 15.72
N THR A 427 -2.45 4.03 15.75
CA THR A 427 -2.57 5.44 15.37
C THR A 427 -1.59 5.80 14.25
N LYS A 428 -1.93 6.83 13.49
CA LYS A 428 -1.00 7.50 12.56
C LYS A 428 -1.17 9.00 12.67
N THR A 429 -0.08 9.74 12.60
CA THR A 429 -0.09 11.21 12.74
C THR A 429 0.29 11.87 11.43
N ILE A 430 -0.50 12.85 11.00
CA ILE A 430 -0.20 13.75 9.88
C ILE A 430 0.06 15.14 10.46
N GLU A 431 1.18 15.72 10.09
CA GLU A 431 1.64 17.05 10.53
C GLU A 431 1.28 18.11 9.50
N ALA A 432 1.36 19.40 9.88
CA ALA A 432 1.10 20.54 9.02
C ALA A 432 -0.28 20.49 8.32
N VAL A 433 -1.30 20.08 9.06
CA VAL A 433 -2.65 19.87 8.50
C VAL A 433 -3.33 21.19 8.16
N SER A 434 -3.95 21.22 6.98
CA SER A 434 -4.84 22.29 6.52
C SER A 434 -6.28 21.77 6.35
N THR A 435 -7.24 22.68 6.24
CA THR A 435 -8.67 22.32 6.06
C THR A 435 -8.92 21.35 4.89
N PRO A 436 -8.29 21.48 3.70
CA PRO A 436 -8.44 20.49 2.63
C PRO A 436 -7.96 19.08 3.00
N ILE A 437 -6.87 18.96 3.77
CA ILE A 437 -6.36 17.68 4.26
C ILE A 437 -7.36 17.06 5.24
N ALA A 438 -7.94 17.86 6.13
CA ALA A 438 -8.97 17.40 7.06
C ALA A 438 -10.24 16.90 6.33
N ILE A 439 -10.71 17.62 5.31
CA ILE A 439 -11.86 17.22 4.49
C ILE A 439 -11.58 15.90 3.76
N ASP A 440 -10.43 15.78 3.09
CA ASP A 440 -10.09 14.59 2.32
C ASP A 440 -9.83 13.37 3.22
N ALA A 441 -9.19 13.55 4.38
CA ALA A 441 -9.03 12.50 5.38
C ALA A 441 -10.38 12.03 5.93
N CYS A 442 -11.29 12.96 6.26
CA CYS A 442 -12.64 12.67 6.72
C CYS A 442 -13.43 11.89 5.66
N ARG A 443 -13.43 12.35 4.41
CA ARG A 443 -14.08 11.67 3.29
C ARG A 443 -13.56 10.23 3.12
N LYS A 444 -12.23 10.05 3.12
CA LYS A 444 -11.59 8.73 2.96
C LYS A 444 -11.91 7.77 4.13
N ALA A 445 -11.96 8.28 5.36
CA ALA A 445 -12.31 7.50 6.55
C ALA A 445 -13.79 7.04 6.51
N VAL A 446 -14.71 7.92 6.10
CA VAL A 446 -16.14 7.61 5.96
C VAL A 446 -16.41 6.59 4.86
N MET A 447 -15.62 6.62 3.78
CA MET A 447 -15.66 5.65 2.69
C MET A 447 -15.05 4.28 3.05
N GLY A 448 -14.65 4.05 4.30
CA GLY A 448 -14.15 2.75 4.78
C GLY A 448 -12.71 2.42 4.38
N ARG A 449 -11.90 3.41 3.97
CA ARG A 449 -10.48 3.16 3.65
C ARG A 449 -9.68 2.82 4.91
N SER A 450 -8.66 1.97 4.76
CA SER A 450 -7.82 1.59 5.90
C SER A 450 -6.93 2.74 6.38
N LEU A 451 -6.63 2.79 7.69
CA LEU A 451 -5.79 3.83 8.30
C LEU A 451 -4.45 4.03 7.57
N LEU A 452 -3.83 2.94 7.11
CA LEU A 452 -2.55 2.98 6.41
C LEU A 452 -2.66 3.55 4.99
N GLU A 453 -3.76 3.29 4.28
CA GLU A 453 -4.02 3.86 2.96
C GLU A 453 -4.30 5.35 3.05
N ILE A 454 -5.08 5.78 4.05
CA ILE A 454 -5.36 7.20 4.30
C ILE A 454 -4.04 7.92 4.61
N TYR A 455 -3.25 7.41 5.56
CA TYR A 455 -1.96 7.99 5.95
C TYR A 455 -0.95 8.11 4.79
N LYS A 456 -0.80 7.06 3.97
CA LYS A 456 0.14 7.08 2.84
C LYS A 456 -0.24 8.10 1.78
N SER A 457 -1.53 8.27 1.53
CA SER A 457 -2.01 9.23 0.54
C SER A 457 -1.59 10.69 0.82
N PHE A 458 -1.21 11.01 2.07
CA PHE A 458 -0.70 12.33 2.43
C PHE A 458 0.84 12.39 2.54
N LYS A 459 1.52 11.25 2.75
CA LYS A 459 2.98 11.16 2.78
C LYS A 459 3.60 11.18 1.38
N ASP A 460 2.97 10.53 0.42
CA ASP A 460 3.47 10.44 -0.97
C ASP A 460 3.31 11.79 -1.71
N SER A 461 2.37 12.63 -1.27
CA SER A 461 2.21 14.02 -1.75
C SER A 461 3.30 14.97 -1.22
N GLY A 462 3.98 14.62 -0.11
CA GLY A 462 5.05 15.43 0.51
C GLY A 462 6.46 15.17 -0.03
N ALA A 463 6.65 14.17 -0.90
CA ALA A 463 7.94 13.81 -1.50
C ALA A 463 8.15 14.41 -2.91
N HIS A 464 7.42 15.48 -3.26
CA HIS A 464 7.59 16.23 -4.52
C HIS A 464 8.33 17.56 -4.30
N GLY A 465 9.46 17.48 -3.59
CA GLY A 465 10.49 18.52 -3.61
C GLY A 465 11.69 18.01 -4.40
N ASN A 466 11.83 18.46 -5.64
CA ASN A 466 12.92 18.15 -6.57
C ASN A 466 13.04 16.67 -7.00
N THR A 467 12.10 16.20 -7.81
CA THR A 467 12.44 15.17 -8.80
C THR A 467 12.94 15.89 -10.04
N GLU A 468 14.24 15.82 -10.29
CA GLU A 468 14.82 16.24 -11.56
C GLU A 468 14.03 15.59 -12.70
N TYR A 469 13.39 16.43 -13.50
CA TYR A 469 12.83 16.05 -14.78
C TYR A 469 13.97 15.55 -15.67
N ILE A 470 14.18 14.24 -15.71
CA ILE A 470 14.92 13.62 -16.80
C ILE A 470 14.05 13.79 -18.05
N LYS A 471 14.37 14.82 -18.84
CA LYS A 471 13.95 14.97 -20.23
C LYS A 471 14.32 13.69 -20.98
N SER A 472 13.33 12.90 -21.37
CA SER A 472 13.46 11.97 -22.49
C SER A 472 12.30 12.20 -23.46
N ASN A 473 12.57 13.02 -24.49
CA ASN A 473 11.76 13.09 -25.71
C ASN A 473 11.92 11.78 -26.51
N ILE A 474 11.49 10.66 -25.93
CA ILE A 474 11.37 9.40 -26.65
C ILE A 474 9.88 9.22 -26.94
N LYS A 475 9.53 9.12 -28.22
CA LYS A 475 8.19 8.88 -28.72
C LYS A 475 7.67 7.56 -28.12
N LYS A 476 6.89 7.64 -27.05
CA LYS A 476 6.35 6.48 -26.33
C LYS A 476 5.31 5.80 -27.21
N LYS A 477 5.44 4.49 -27.43
CA LYS A 477 4.40 3.71 -28.14
C LYS A 477 3.15 3.58 -27.27
N ASN A 478 1.97 3.64 -27.88
CA ASN A 478 0.72 3.48 -27.17
C ASN A 478 0.51 2.01 -26.79
N ILE A 479 0.05 1.75 -25.57
CA ILE A 479 -0.29 0.41 -25.11
C ILE A 479 -1.65 0.35 -24.41
N ILE A 480 -2.31 -0.79 -24.55
CA ILE A 480 -3.45 -1.20 -23.70
C ILE A 480 -2.99 -2.42 -22.92
N ILE A 481 -3.34 -2.49 -21.64
CA ILE A 481 -2.92 -3.58 -20.77
C ILE A 481 -4.10 -4.47 -20.46
N THR A 482 -4.01 -5.77 -20.75
CA THR A 482 -5.04 -6.74 -20.34
C THR A 482 -4.65 -7.43 -19.04
N ALA A 483 -5.53 -7.47 -18.04
CA ALA A 483 -5.17 -7.92 -16.68
C ALA A 483 -6.12 -8.99 -16.11
N CYS A 484 -5.55 -10.05 -15.54
CA CYS A 484 -6.31 -11.10 -14.82
C CYS A 484 -5.52 -11.67 -13.61
N PHE A 485 -6.22 -12.25 -12.63
CA PHE A 485 -5.62 -12.76 -11.38
C PHE A 485 -5.01 -14.17 -11.50
N THR A 486 -5.50 -15.02 -12.42
CA THR A 486 -5.09 -16.44 -12.52
C THR A 486 -3.94 -16.71 -13.48
N GLY A 487 -3.35 -15.67 -14.06
CA GLY A 487 -1.98 -15.76 -14.53
C GLY A 487 -1.70 -16.38 -15.91
N GLU A 488 -2.67 -16.72 -16.76
CA GLU A 488 -2.33 -17.13 -18.15
C GLU A 488 -3.49 -17.21 -19.16
N GLY A 489 -4.76 -17.26 -18.74
CA GLY A 489 -5.89 -17.50 -19.67
C GLY A 489 -6.69 -16.26 -20.07
N ALA A 490 -7.23 -15.53 -19.09
CA ALA A 490 -8.23 -14.50 -19.35
C ALA A 490 -7.64 -13.21 -19.94
N SER A 491 -6.45 -12.78 -19.50
CA SER A 491 -5.77 -11.60 -20.05
C SER A 491 -5.34 -11.80 -21.50
N GLU A 492 -4.80 -12.98 -21.84
CA GLU A 492 -4.47 -13.36 -23.22
C GLU A 492 -5.72 -13.48 -24.10
N LYS A 493 -6.80 -14.05 -23.57
CA LYS A 493 -8.06 -14.15 -24.32
C LYS A 493 -8.68 -12.78 -24.59
N LEU A 494 -8.67 -11.88 -23.60
CA LEU A 494 -9.11 -10.49 -23.79
C LEU A 494 -8.27 -9.79 -24.84
N LYS A 495 -6.95 -9.98 -24.82
CA LYS A 495 -6.06 -9.44 -25.84
C LYS A 495 -6.46 -9.91 -27.24
N GLN A 496 -6.65 -11.22 -27.44
CA GLN A 496 -7.08 -11.76 -28.74
C GLN A 496 -8.40 -11.13 -29.21
N ILE A 497 -9.39 -10.99 -28.33
CA ILE A 497 -10.69 -10.41 -28.67
C ILE A 497 -10.56 -8.95 -29.09
N ILE A 498 -9.72 -8.18 -28.40
CA ILE A 498 -9.46 -6.78 -28.73
C ILE A 498 -8.70 -6.69 -30.06
N GLU A 499 -7.69 -7.53 -30.30
CA GLU A 499 -6.91 -7.58 -31.54
C GLU A 499 -7.73 -8.00 -32.77
N GLU A 500 -8.68 -8.92 -32.61
CA GLU A 500 -9.55 -9.37 -33.70
C GLU A 500 -10.63 -8.34 -34.07
N LYS A 501 -11.13 -7.58 -33.08
CA LYS A 501 -12.30 -6.72 -33.26
C LYS A 501 -11.99 -5.24 -33.39
N LEU A 502 -10.81 -4.78 -32.99
CA LEU A 502 -10.36 -3.41 -33.20
C LEU A 502 -9.31 -3.36 -34.31
N HIS A 503 -9.38 -2.33 -35.15
CA HIS A 503 -8.33 -2.04 -36.12
C HIS A 503 -7.14 -1.41 -35.39
N ILE A 504 -6.19 -2.24 -34.97
CA ILE A 504 -4.98 -1.81 -34.28
C ILE A 504 -3.95 -1.41 -35.34
N GLY A 505 -3.65 -0.11 -35.46
CA GLY A 505 -2.54 0.38 -36.28
C GLY A 505 -1.17 0.06 -35.65
N ASP A 506 -0.08 0.23 -36.41
CA ASP A 506 1.31 -0.10 -36.01
C ASP A 506 1.80 0.62 -34.72
N ASN A 507 1.07 1.63 -34.25
CA ASN A 507 1.44 2.47 -33.12
C ASN A 507 0.79 2.07 -31.78
N LEU A 508 -0.03 1.01 -31.76
CA LEU A 508 -0.71 0.50 -30.56
C LEU A 508 -0.35 -0.97 -30.31
N ARG A 509 -0.02 -1.32 -29.05
CA ARG A 509 0.29 -2.70 -28.65
C ARG A 509 -0.51 -3.13 -27.43
N ILE A 510 -1.05 -4.34 -27.44
CA ILE A 510 -1.74 -4.90 -26.28
C ILE A 510 -0.80 -5.81 -25.49
N ILE A 511 -0.68 -5.53 -24.19
CA ILE A 511 0.23 -6.25 -23.28
C ILE A 511 -0.60 -6.99 -22.22
N PRO A 512 -0.57 -8.33 -22.21
CA PRO A 512 -1.19 -9.12 -21.17
C PRO A 512 -0.32 -9.13 -19.90
N LEU A 513 -0.93 -8.82 -18.76
CA LEU A 513 -0.30 -8.82 -17.44
C LEU A 513 -1.06 -9.69 -16.45
N ASN A 514 -0.29 -10.31 -15.56
CA ASN A 514 -0.78 -11.17 -14.50
C ASN A 514 -0.83 -10.42 -13.18
N ILE A 515 -1.99 -10.46 -12.51
CA ILE A 515 -2.20 -9.88 -11.19
C ILE A 515 -1.93 -10.95 -10.14
N LEU A 516 -0.65 -11.17 -9.80
CA LEU A 516 -0.29 -12.02 -8.65
C LEU A 516 -0.46 -11.27 -7.32
N ASN A 517 -0.23 -9.95 -7.34
CA ASN A 517 -0.32 -9.07 -6.18
C ASN A 517 -0.58 -7.63 -6.65
N ARG A 518 -1.51 -6.91 -6.01
CA ARG A 518 -1.84 -5.50 -6.31
C ARG A 518 -0.60 -4.59 -6.34
N LYS A 519 0.34 -4.75 -5.39
CA LYS A 519 1.57 -3.94 -5.35
C LYS A 519 2.48 -4.22 -6.55
N ALA A 520 2.65 -5.50 -6.91
CA ALA A 520 3.46 -5.88 -8.06
C ALA A 520 2.83 -5.39 -9.36
N PHE A 521 1.51 -5.49 -9.49
CA PHE A 521 0.78 -4.98 -10.65
C PHE A 521 0.96 -3.48 -10.81
N VAL A 522 0.70 -2.68 -9.77
CA VAL A 522 0.90 -1.22 -9.83
C VAL A 522 2.34 -0.87 -10.18
N GLN A 523 3.33 -1.56 -9.60
CA GLN A 523 4.74 -1.36 -9.96
C GLN A 523 5.04 -1.70 -11.42
N SER A 524 4.43 -2.75 -11.98
CA SER A 524 4.55 -3.09 -13.40
C SER A 524 3.94 -2.00 -14.28
N ILE A 525 2.75 -1.50 -13.95
CA ILE A 525 2.10 -0.40 -14.69
C ILE A 525 2.96 0.87 -14.66
N GLU A 526 3.50 1.23 -13.50
CA GLU A 526 4.43 2.36 -13.36
C GLU A 526 5.74 2.13 -14.12
N GLY A 527 6.20 0.89 -14.22
CA GLY A 527 7.30 0.50 -15.12
C GLY A 527 6.97 0.79 -16.58
N TYR A 528 5.82 0.31 -17.07
CA TYR A 528 5.37 0.56 -18.44
C TYR A 528 5.15 2.04 -18.72
N ARG A 529 4.65 2.83 -17.76
CA ARG A 529 4.48 4.29 -17.91
C ARG A 529 5.77 5.04 -18.18
N LYS A 530 6.93 4.50 -17.77
CA LYS A 530 8.23 5.12 -18.07
C LYS A 530 8.57 5.04 -19.56
N GLU A 531 8.19 3.95 -20.23
CA GLU A 531 8.60 3.64 -21.61
C GLU A 531 7.46 3.76 -22.63
N HIS A 532 6.21 3.71 -22.18
CA HIS A 532 5.01 3.62 -23.00
C HIS A 532 3.92 4.60 -22.54
N ASN A 533 3.01 4.93 -23.47
CA ASN A 533 1.79 5.66 -23.17
C ASN A 533 0.67 4.65 -22.90
N VAL A 534 0.30 4.48 -21.63
CA VAL A 534 -0.71 3.49 -21.22
C VAL A 534 -2.10 4.11 -21.39
N LEU A 535 -2.80 3.72 -22.46
CA LEU A 535 -4.10 4.31 -22.81
C LEU A 535 -5.26 3.81 -21.95
N ALA A 536 -5.26 2.52 -21.63
CA ALA A 536 -6.32 1.88 -20.85
C ALA A 536 -5.85 0.56 -20.23
N ILE A 537 -6.54 0.14 -19.16
CA ILE A 537 -6.44 -1.22 -18.61
C ILE A 537 -7.75 -1.95 -18.86
N ALA A 538 -7.68 -3.12 -19.48
CA ALA A 538 -8.79 -4.00 -19.75
C ALA A 538 -8.71 -5.24 -18.86
N GLY A 539 -9.69 -5.56 -18.02
CA GLY A 539 -9.50 -6.70 -17.11
C GLY A 539 -10.72 -7.22 -16.40
N THR A 540 -10.57 -8.36 -15.74
CA THR A 540 -11.64 -8.96 -14.92
C THR A 540 -11.79 -8.27 -13.57
N ILE A 541 -10.81 -7.45 -13.19
CA ILE A 541 -10.74 -6.77 -11.89
C ILE A 541 -10.25 -5.35 -12.12
N GLU A 542 -11.05 -4.38 -11.70
CA GLU A 542 -10.64 -2.98 -11.68
C GLU A 542 -9.63 -2.75 -10.56
N LEU A 543 -8.41 -2.41 -10.95
CA LEU A 543 -7.41 -1.85 -10.05
C LEU A 543 -7.34 -0.37 -10.40
N HIS A 544 -8.05 0.47 -9.65
CA HIS A 544 -8.01 1.92 -9.85
C HIS A 544 -6.56 2.40 -9.79
N ILE A 545 -6.07 2.84 -10.93
CA ILE A 545 -4.77 3.49 -11.10
C ILE A 545 -5.08 4.88 -11.59
N ASP A 546 -4.58 5.87 -10.86
CA ASP A 546 -4.83 7.29 -11.16
C ASP A 546 -4.45 7.58 -12.62
N ASP A 547 -5.35 8.24 -13.34
CA ASP A 547 -5.15 8.67 -14.74
C ASP A 547 -5.06 7.56 -15.81
N ILE A 548 -5.50 6.33 -15.52
CA ILE A 548 -5.70 5.30 -16.57
C ILE A 548 -7.16 4.81 -16.54
N PRO A 549 -7.92 4.93 -17.64
CA PRO A 549 -9.27 4.40 -17.72
C PRO A 549 -9.26 2.86 -17.67
N PHE A 550 -10.21 2.31 -16.94
CA PHE A 550 -10.44 0.87 -16.87
C PHE A 550 -11.64 0.47 -17.74
N VAL A 551 -11.52 -0.65 -18.45
CA VAL A 551 -12.61 -1.26 -19.21
C VAL A 551 -12.77 -2.70 -18.73
N SER A 552 -13.96 -3.06 -18.27
CA SER A 552 -14.17 -4.39 -17.71
C SER A 552 -14.16 -5.47 -18.79
N ALA A 553 -13.72 -6.67 -18.43
CA ALA A 553 -13.79 -7.84 -19.29
C ALA A 553 -15.23 -8.10 -19.77
N GLY A 554 -16.23 -7.89 -18.91
CA GLY A 554 -17.64 -8.01 -19.27
C GLY A 554 -18.07 -7.02 -20.36
N GLU A 555 -17.64 -5.76 -20.29
CA GLU A 555 -17.94 -4.76 -21.32
C GLU A 555 -17.27 -5.09 -22.67
N ILE A 556 -16.04 -5.60 -22.64
CA ILE A 556 -15.32 -6.01 -23.86
C ILE A 556 -16.02 -7.18 -24.54
N LEU A 557 -16.51 -8.15 -23.76
CA LEU A 557 -17.23 -9.32 -24.28
C LEU A 557 -18.61 -8.96 -24.83
N THR A 558 -19.31 -8.01 -24.21
CA THR A 558 -20.63 -7.50 -24.66
C THR A 558 -20.53 -6.51 -25.82
N GLY A 559 -19.33 -6.01 -26.13
CA GLY A 559 -19.04 -5.12 -27.25
C GLY A 559 -19.05 -3.62 -26.91
N ASN A 560 -19.70 -3.21 -25.82
CA ASN A 560 -19.69 -1.82 -25.37
C ASN A 560 -18.27 -1.34 -25.00
N GLY A 561 -17.50 -2.20 -24.34
CA GLY A 561 -16.12 -1.92 -23.95
C GLY A 561 -15.18 -1.81 -25.16
N LEU A 562 -15.47 -2.51 -26.26
CA LEU A 562 -14.71 -2.35 -27.50
C LEU A 562 -14.92 -0.95 -28.08
N LYS A 563 -16.16 -0.44 -28.05
CA LYS A 563 -16.44 0.94 -28.47
C LYS A 563 -15.72 1.95 -27.56
N THR A 564 -15.74 1.75 -26.25
CA THR A 564 -15.00 2.61 -25.31
C THR A 564 -13.49 2.61 -25.57
N LEU A 565 -12.89 1.43 -25.81
CA LEU A 565 -11.48 1.34 -26.18
C LEU A 565 -11.20 2.02 -27.51
N GLN A 566 -12.10 1.88 -28.50
CA GLN A 566 -11.98 2.55 -29.79
C GLN A 566 -12.02 4.08 -29.65
N ASP A 567 -12.95 4.63 -28.87
CA ASP A 567 -13.05 6.07 -28.60
C ASP A 567 -11.77 6.62 -27.94
N ILE A 568 -11.17 5.84 -27.02
CA ILE A 568 -9.89 6.20 -26.37
C ILE A 568 -8.74 6.23 -27.38
N ILE A 569 -8.67 5.22 -28.26
CA ILE A 569 -7.63 5.12 -29.31
C ILE A 569 -7.77 6.26 -30.31
N GLU A 570 -8.97 6.47 -30.84
CA GLU A 570 -9.27 7.52 -31.83
C GLU A 570 -9.02 8.92 -31.24
N GLY A 571 -9.37 9.13 -29.97
CA GLY A 571 -9.05 10.37 -29.26
C GLY A 571 -7.55 10.65 -29.21
N GLU A 572 -6.73 9.65 -28.90
CA GLU A 572 -5.27 9.81 -28.87
C GLU A 572 -4.68 10.11 -30.26
N GLU A 573 -5.18 9.45 -31.31
CA GLU A 573 -4.77 9.73 -32.69
C GLU A 573 -5.12 11.14 -33.14
N GLN A 574 -6.29 11.66 -32.73
CA GLN A 574 -6.69 13.03 -33.02
C GLN A 574 -5.72 14.06 -32.43
N TYR A 575 -5.26 13.87 -31.18
CA TYR A 575 -4.25 14.76 -30.57
C TYR A 575 -2.91 14.71 -31.30
N ILE A 576 -2.46 13.52 -31.72
CA ILE A 576 -1.20 13.35 -32.47
C ILE A 576 -1.28 14.05 -33.83
N ASN A 577 -2.39 13.89 -34.55
CA ASN A 577 -2.59 14.51 -35.85
C ASN A 577 -2.72 16.04 -35.72
N MET A 578 -3.41 16.51 -34.70
CA MET A 578 -3.52 17.92 -34.38
C MET A 578 -2.15 18.55 -34.11
N GLY A 579 -1.21 17.84 -33.47
CA GLY A 579 0.13 18.36 -33.17
C GLY A 579 0.97 18.57 -34.41
N LYS A 580 0.89 17.63 -35.34
CA LYS A 580 1.55 17.74 -36.64
C LYS A 580 0.96 18.89 -37.45
N SER A 581 -0.37 18.99 -37.53
CA SER A 581 -1.04 20.01 -38.34
C SER A 581 -0.88 21.42 -37.78
N ILE A 582 -0.95 21.59 -36.45
CA ILE A 582 -0.84 22.92 -35.83
C ILE A 582 0.61 23.40 -35.78
N GLY A 583 1.58 22.50 -35.61
CA GLY A 583 3.00 22.86 -35.52
C GLY A 583 3.51 23.72 -36.68
N GLU A 584 2.92 23.60 -37.87
CA GLU A 584 3.26 24.41 -39.05
C GLU A 584 2.81 25.88 -38.93
N TYR A 585 1.88 26.19 -38.04
CA TYR A 585 1.29 27.51 -37.83
C TYR A 585 1.80 28.21 -36.56
N LEU A 586 2.63 27.57 -35.74
CA LEU A 586 3.14 28.12 -34.48
C LEU A 586 4.48 28.83 -34.66
N HIS A 587 4.71 29.89 -33.89
CA HIS A 587 5.92 30.71 -33.91
C HIS A 587 7.02 30.11 -33.04
N GLY A 588 7.65 29.03 -33.53
CA GLY A 588 8.82 28.43 -32.89
C GLY A 588 8.50 27.53 -31.69
N ILE A 589 7.24 27.15 -31.53
CA ILE A 589 6.80 26.17 -30.54
C ILE A 589 6.58 24.81 -31.21
N ASP A 590 7.10 23.75 -30.59
CA ASP A 590 6.90 22.38 -31.04
C ASP A 590 5.42 21.96 -30.86
N GLY A 591 4.76 21.60 -31.97
CA GLY A 591 3.34 21.26 -32.01
C GLY A 591 2.97 20.01 -31.20
N GLU A 592 3.86 19.02 -31.13
CA GLU A 592 3.63 17.81 -30.31
C GLU A 592 3.73 18.17 -28.81
N ARG A 593 4.73 18.96 -28.42
CA ARG A 593 4.95 19.41 -27.04
C ARG A 593 3.79 20.26 -26.51
N ILE A 594 3.38 21.28 -27.26
CA ILE A 594 2.34 22.21 -26.78
C ILE A 594 0.99 21.51 -26.60
N ILE A 595 0.66 20.51 -27.42
CA ILE A 595 -0.55 19.71 -27.24
C ILE A 595 -0.52 18.90 -25.96
N GLN A 596 0.61 18.26 -25.64
CA GLN A 596 0.71 17.46 -24.42
C GLN A 596 0.51 18.34 -23.18
N GLU A 597 1.16 19.49 -23.14
CA GLU A 597 1.11 20.39 -21.99
C GLU A 597 -0.27 21.08 -21.85
N THR A 598 -0.87 21.51 -22.96
CA THR A 598 -2.21 22.12 -22.94
C THR A 598 -3.31 21.11 -22.64
N ARG A 599 -3.19 19.85 -23.10
CA ARG A 599 -4.08 18.76 -22.70
C ARG A 599 -4.02 18.50 -21.19
N GLN A 600 -2.82 18.40 -20.63
CA GLN A 600 -2.65 18.18 -19.19
C GLN A 600 -3.24 19.32 -18.36
N ALA A 601 -3.02 20.57 -18.78
CA ALA A 601 -3.61 21.73 -18.13
C ALA A 601 -5.14 21.74 -18.25
N ALA A 602 -5.71 21.43 -19.42
CA ALA A 602 -7.16 21.34 -19.60
C ALA A 602 -7.81 20.26 -18.72
N GLU A 603 -7.17 19.09 -18.59
CA GLU A 603 -7.63 18.02 -17.68
C GLU A 603 -7.57 18.45 -16.21
N THR A 604 -6.49 19.13 -15.81
CA THR A 604 -6.32 19.63 -14.45
C THR A 604 -7.39 20.67 -14.12
N ILE A 605 -7.68 21.60 -15.05
CA ILE A 605 -8.74 22.60 -14.88
C ILE A 605 -10.11 21.91 -14.75
N ALA A 606 -10.43 20.96 -15.63
CA ALA A 606 -11.72 20.25 -15.59
C ALA A 606 -11.93 19.54 -14.24
N ARG A 607 -10.89 18.89 -13.70
CA ARG A 607 -10.92 18.24 -12.39
C ARG A 607 -11.08 19.25 -11.25
N SER A 608 -10.31 20.34 -11.28
CA SER A 608 -10.37 21.40 -10.27
C SER A 608 -11.74 22.06 -10.21
N LEU A 609 -12.38 22.27 -11.36
CA LEU A 609 -13.72 22.85 -11.50
C LEU A 609 -14.86 21.82 -11.35
N GLN A 610 -14.54 20.52 -11.29
CA GLN A 610 -15.52 19.42 -11.23
C GLN A 610 -16.52 19.42 -12.40
N VAL A 611 -16.06 19.75 -13.61
CA VAL A 611 -16.90 19.79 -14.81
C VAL A 611 -16.59 18.63 -15.75
N GLN A 612 -17.62 18.06 -16.36
CA GLN A 612 -17.47 17.14 -17.47
C GLN A 612 -17.70 17.86 -18.79
N ILE A 613 -16.69 17.83 -19.65
CA ILE A 613 -16.71 18.44 -21.00
C ILE A 613 -16.62 17.34 -22.06
N SER A 614 -17.38 17.51 -23.14
CA SER A 614 -17.32 16.61 -24.31
C SER A 614 -15.94 16.69 -24.99
N ASN A 615 -15.59 15.66 -25.77
CA ASN A 615 -14.30 15.64 -26.46
C ASN A 615 -14.17 16.80 -27.47
N GLU A 616 -15.25 17.17 -28.14
CA GLU A 616 -15.29 18.32 -29.07
C GLU A 616 -14.97 19.65 -28.37
N VAL A 617 -15.59 19.88 -27.21
CA VAL A 617 -15.34 21.08 -26.38
C VAL A 617 -13.91 21.08 -25.86
N ARG A 618 -13.40 19.92 -25.43
CA ARG A 618 -12.03 19.76 -24.95
C ARG A 618 -11.01 20.10 -26.03
N ILE A 619 -11.21 19.63 -27.26
CA ILE A 619 -10.35 19.97 -28.40
C ILE A 619 -10.38 21.48 -28.63
N GLY A 620 -11.56 22.12 -28.60
CA GLY A 620 -11.67 23.58 -28.75
C GLY A 620 -10.93 24.37 -27.67
N ILE A 621 -10.99 23.92 -26.40
CA ILE A 621 -10.26 24.53 -25.29
C ILE A 621 -8.75 24.37 -25.46
N ILE A 622 -8.29 23.16 -25.82
CA ILE A 622 -6.87 22.88 -26.07
C ILE A 622 -6.36 23.77 -27.20
N LEU A 623 -7.11 23.87 -28.30
CA LEU A 623 -6.76 24.74 -29.43
C LEU A 623 -6.62 26.21 -28.99
N HIS A 624 -7.57 26.70 -28.20
CA HIS A 624 -7.54 28.06 -27.66
C HIS A 624 -6.30 28.30 -26.80
N MET A 625 -5.97 27.36 -25.91
CA MET A 625 -4.78 27.44 -25.07
C MET A 625 -3.48 27.40 -25.90
N ILE A 626 -3.42 26.59 -26.95
CA ILE A 626 -2.26 26.53 -27.85
C ILE A 626 -2.01 27.90 -28.50
N PHE A 627 -3.05 28.51 -29.07
CA PHE A 627 -2.91 29.84 -29.70
C PHE A 627 -2.65 30.95 -28.68
N LEU A 628 -3.19 30.84 -27.47
CA LEU A 628 -2.89 31.76 -26.38
C LEU A 628 -1.40 31.71 -26.00
N VAL A 629 -0.86 30.50 -25.81
CA VAL A 629 0.56 30.28 -25.50
C VAL A 629 1.44 30.82 -26.63
N ASP A 630 1.11 30.55 -27.89
CA ASP A 630 1.84 31.08 -29.06
C ASP A 630 1.83 32.61 -29.12
N LYS A 631 0.65 33.20 -28.91
CA LYS A 631 0.46 34.66 -28.90
C LYS A 631 1.26 35.33 -27.79
N LEU A 632 1.27 34.78 -26.57
CA LEU A 632 2.02 35.36 -25.45
C LEU A 632 3.53 35.13 -25.60
N SER A 633 3.94 33.95 -26.08
CA SER A 633 5.35 33.63 -26.32
C SER A 633 5.98 34.52 -27.40
N SER A 634 5.18 35.00 -28.36
CA SER A 634 5.58 35.95 -29.41
C SER A 634 5.49 37.43 -28.98
N GLY A 635 5.17 37.71 -27.71
CA GLY A 635 5.07 39.07 -27.17
C GLY A 635 3.74 39.80 -27.49
N GLY A 636 2.71 39.05 -27.89
CA GLY A 636 1.36 39.56 -28.07
C GLY A 636 0.70 39.98 -26.76
N LYS A 637 -0.28 40.88 -26.85
CA LYS A 637 -1.05 41.36 -25.68
C LYS A 637 -2.28 40.49 -25.42
N GLU A 638 -2.70 40.43 -24.17
CA GLU A 638 -3.97 39.81 -23.77
C GLU A 638 -5.17 40.42 -24.49
N THR A 639 -6.23 39.62 -24.61
CA THR A 639 -7.52 40.03 -25.13
C THR A 639 -8.38 40.55 -24.00
N ASP A 640 -8.92 41.76 -24.10
CA ASP A 640 -9.77 42.32 -23.03
C ASP A 640 -11.04 41.48 -22.82
N PHE A 641 -11.33 41.15 -21.56
CA PHE A 641 -12.56 40.48 -21.16
C PHE A 641 -13.62 41.51 -20.78
N GLN A 642 -14.74 41.52 -21.50
CA GLN A 642 -15.85 42.45 -21.21
C GLN A 642 -16.40 42.20 -19.79
N GLU A 643 -16.52 43.27 -18.99
CA GLU A 643 -17.06 43.22 -17.63
C GLU A 643 -16.25 42.34 -16.66
N LEU A 644 -14.92 42.26 -16.84
CA LEU A 644 -14.03 41.46 -15.98
C LEU A 644 -14.26 41.67 -14.48
N ALA A 645 -14.51 42.90 -14.04
CA ALA A 645 -14.76 43.21 -12.63
C ALA A 645 -16.00 42.48 -12.07
N ILE A 646 -17.09 42.44 -12.83
CA ILE A 646 -18.34 41.75 -12.45
C ILE A 646 -18.13 40.24 -12.49
N TYR A 647 -17.47 39.74 -13.54
CA TYR A 647 -17.18 38.32 -13.69
C TYR A 647 -16.27 37.80 -12.56
N ARG A 648 -15.29 38.60 -12.15
CA ARG A 648 -14.39 38.32 -11.03
C ARG A 648 -15.11 38.25 -9.70
N GLU A 649 -16.08 39.13 -9.46
CA GLU A 649 -16.89 39.11 -8.25
C GLU A 649 -17.78 37.86 -8.20
N GLN A 650 -18.32 37.44 -9.35
CA GLN A 650 -19.19 36.28 -9.44
C GLN A 650 -18.46 34.93 -9.39
N PHE A 651 -17.29 34.82 -10.02
CA PHE A 651 -16.55 33.56 -10.23
C PHE A 651 -15.14 33.59 -9.63
N SER A 652 -14.95 34.29 -8.51
CA SER A 652 -13.64 34.48 -7.88
C SER A 652 -12.94 33.17 -7.53
N ARG A 653 -13.72 32.15 -7.12
CA ARG A 653 -13.21 30.83 -6.72
C ARG A 653 -12.72 30.05 -7.94
N GLU A 654 -13.55 30.00 -8.99
CA GLU A 654 -13.29 29.28 -10.21
C GLU A 654 -12.08 29.87 -10.94
N LEU A 655 -11.97 31.20 -10.98
CA LEU A 655 -10.80 31.90 -11.51
C LEU A 655 -9.51 31.53 -10.78
N LEU A 656 -9.55 31.42 -9.45
CA LEU A 656 -8.38 31.00 -8.65
C LEU A 656 -7.97 29.55 -8.97
N LEU A 657 -8.95 28.65 -9.09
CA LEU A 657 -8.71 27.24 -9.44
C LEU A 657 -8.11 27.09 -10.84
N VAL A 658 -8.62 27.85 -11.81
CA VAL A 658 -8.06 27.90 -13.17
C VAL A 658 -6.64 28.43 -13.15
N LYS A 659 -6.38 29.52 -12.42
CA LYS A 659 -5.04 30.11 -12.27
C LYS A 659 -4.03 29.11 -11.70
N GLU A 660 -4.37 28.43 -10.59
CA GLU A 660 -3.48 27.43 -10.00
C GLU A 660 -3.21 26.25 -10.95
N SER A 661 -4.21 25.84 -11.73
CA SER A 661 -4.10 24.72 -12.68
C SER A 661 -3.22 25.03 -13.90
N ILE A 662 -2.97 26.31 -14.20
CA ILE A 662 -2.24 26.76 -15.39
C ILE A 662 -0.77 27.11 -15.11
N LYS A 663 -0.36 27.25 -13.85
CA LYS A 663 1.03 27.59 -13.46
C LYS A 663 2.10 26.72 -14.10
N SER A 664 1.83 25.42 -14.24
CA SER A 664 2.78 24.50 -14.89
C SER A 664 2.98 24.82 -16.37
N LEU A 665 1.93 25.29 -17.05
CA LEU A 665 1.96 25.70 -18.46
C LEU A 665 2.72 27.03 -18.61
N GLU A 666 2.44 28.01 -17.74
CA GLU A 666 3.16 29.28 -17.68
C GLU A 666 4.67 29.08 -17.50
N ALA A 667 5.06 28.23 -16.54
CA ALA A 667 6.46 27.94 -16.27
C ALA A 667 7.17 27.25 -17.43
N SER A 668 6.48 26.39 -18.17
CA SER A 668 7.08 25.60 -19.26
C SER A 668 7.34 26.41 -20.52
N PHE A 669 6.51 27.41 -20.80
CA PHE A 669 6.64 28.31 -21.94
C PHE A 669 7.20 29.70 -21.59
N GLY A 670 7.39 30.00 -20.30
CA GLY A 670 7.91 31.29 -19.85
C GLY A 670 6.96 32.45 -20.11
N ILE A 671 5.66 32.21 -20.00
CA ILE A 671 4.59 33.19 -20.24
C ILE A 671 3.84 33.52 -18.94
N ASP A 672 3.13 34.65 -18.93
CA ASP A 672 2.22 35.06 -17.85
C ASP A 672 0.82 35.22 -18.44
N ILE A 673 -0.15 34.46 -17.94
CA ILE A 673 -1.53 34.47 -18.41
C ILE A 673 -2.35 35.32 -17.42
N GLY A 674 -2.61 36.57 -17.78
CA GLY A 674 -3.35 37.50 -16.92
C GLY A 674 -4.84 37.23 -16.82
N GLU A 675 -5.49 38.05 -15.98
CA GLU A 675 -6.86 37.82 -15.51
C GLU A 675 -7.91 37.77 -16.64
N ASN A 676 -7.68 38.47 -17.76
CA ASN A 676 -8.63 38.45 -18.88
C ASN A 676 -8.71 37.07 -19.54
N GLU A 677 -7.55 36.46 -19.81
CA GLU A 677 -7.47 35.17 -20.48
C GLU A 677 -7.89 34.04 -19.52
N LEU A 678 -7.60 34.17 -18.22
CA LEU A 678 -8.13 33.30 -17.18
C LEU A 678 -9.67 33.33 -17.13
N ALA A 679 -10.28 34.51 -17.31
CA ALA A 679 -11.73 34.65 -17.37
C ALA A 679 -12.33 34.00 -18.61
N TYR A 680 -11.70 34.12 -19.78
CA TYR A 680 -12.11 33.39 -20.99
C TYR A 680 -12.03 31.88 -20.80
N LEU A 681 -10.92 31.36 -20.29
CA LEU A 681 -10.75 29.94 -20.00
C LEU A 681 -11.81 29.44 -19.01
N CYS A 682 -11.97 30.12 -17.88
CA CYS A 682 -12.99 29.81 -16.88
C CYS A 682 -14.40 29.75 -17.51
N LYS A 683 -14.75 30.75 -18.34
CA LYS A 683 -16.03 30.80 -19.04
C LYS A 683 -16.21 29.64 -20.01
N MET A 684 -15.18 29.23 -20.75
CA MET A 684 -15.26 28.09 -21.67
C MET A 684 -15.60 26.77 -20.95
N PHE A 685 -15.00 26.53 -19.78
CA PHE A 685 -15.29 25.35 -18.97
C PHE A 685 -16.69 25.39 -18.34
N LEU A 686 -17.08 26.54 -17.77
CA LEU A 686 -18.37 26.69 -17.09
C LEU A 686 -19.56 26.73 -18.05
N ALA A 687 -19.41 27.30 -19.26
CA ALA A 687 -20.50 27.38 -20.23
C ALA A 687 -20.80 26.05 -20.94
N ASN A 688 -19.85 25.12 -20.95
CA ASN A 688 -19.92 23.87 -21.75
C ASN A 688 -19.87 22.60 -20.89
N HIS A 689 -20.23 22.68 -19.60
CA HIS A 689 -20.39 21.48 -18.78
C HIS A 689 -21.69 20.74 -19.19
N ASN A 690 -21.60 19.42 -19.38
CA ASN A 690 -22.80 18.61 -19.55
C ASN A 690 -23.58 18.58 -18.22
N LYS A 691 -24.89 18.84 -18.27
CA LYS A 691 -25.81 18.65 -17.13
C LYS A 691 -26.19 17.19 -16.96
#